data_AF-A0AAJ8DYD9-F1
#
_entry.id   AF-A0AAJ8DYD9-F1
#
_cell.length_a   1.000
_cell.length_b   1.000
_cell.length_c   1.000
_cell.angle_alpha   90.00
_cell.angle_beta   90.00
_cell.angle_gamma   90.00
#
_symmetry.space_group_name_H-M   'P 1'
#
loop_
_entity.id
_entity.type
_entity.pdbx_description
1 polymer ?
#
loop_
_entity_poly.entity_id
_entity_poly.type
_entity_poly.pdbx_seq_one_letter_code
_entity_poly.pdbx_strand_id
1 'polypeptide(L)'
;MEILGAESNAYNGSQETHQDAELDRLVANFLDRQTAAASERLGGIIFKNLSVIGAGVGRQRMSDVPESLRRLVTLASPVTWFSRKKTTSRPILQRLTGSIREGEMLMIVGRPGSGCTTVLKALSNMRDEYLGLEGDVWYGSMDAPTARRLRPNQLMSELEMTIFVESAAASVVVSPSLRLSARVQGKSSSDASHNKRYRLISLSPSLFCFDNPTRGLDSSTALRFLTTMRKYTTRSRCMTAMSLYQASDVAVSMFDKILVLNDGHIAYYGPATSAKAYFESLGFYCSPRISVSDFLASMSGDPTGRKPRDDLQRPVPVQPADFEARFRESSFYQQTVSEAAKPPQGAASGNSSASAYALPLYRQVYECTVRHYQIFLTDRAAWIAEAGGTIVQALLLGTLFRNQRAVTEGLYTRASALFFCVLIMGLQASAEFGNTFVQRPILLKQKALRFYRPAAYALGQILADVPWKFIFILYSLPIYWMIGFQRTAGSFFTWLVCLYMGLMALSVMFRAIAVFTNSINRAILPVGLLLNVLIIYTGFYITPPGMKFWLSWIRYLDSIALNEIGSGSYACSLHDIVPRGELYNEKSFQACAVSGSVAGQLNLSGRLYLMVEYGFKDFHLWRNVAINAAFFVFFSIVVTIGMERFRHSSEQMATIFYRKLPSWANTSPTRPADTEEPQYVTDSKELRPSSDSEMAPISCLNNTQNVFAWHELSLELDDRRHLLHQVSGWLQPGKMTALMGMSGAGKVSCANYYKLHFSIPWLSVSRLAAYTGGLYLNGQTLPASMGRRTGFVHQNDIHLASSTVREALQLSARLRRSEAVPWKEKMHHVEFLIRLLEIGDIAEAIIGVPGAGLNLEQRKRVSIGVELAAKPDIVLFLDEPTSGLDGNSALSIVQLMRRLSDAGQTILCTIHQPSAQMIEQFDNLLLLVPGGKTVYFGPLGSQCQTIIDYFARYTRCCRETENPADYLLEVSAEPDVDWFQTWQQSPEYASTQKQLQHFLQSQEGNALFSSGSDRAYAASYLEQIRVVTQRAFANYWRDSDYVLGKIQLNVWMGLMNGLTFLQLSNDLTDSRGRMFSIFVGVITGPVLSLQIEPRFILLRDQFLSRENESRVYHWSVFTVTALLVEIPFTLLGGLIYWVLWYYMVGYFTISTRAGYAFLMYELYSLFVASIAQLTAALFPTVLAAQVAT
;
A
#
# COMPACT_ATOMS: atom_id res chain seq x y z
N MET A 1 15.13 52.71 9.70
CA MET A 1 14.68 51.53 8.91
C MET A 1 14.12 50.48 9.88
N GLU A 2 13.20 50.89 10.76
CA GLU A 2 12.74 50.10 11.92
C GLU A 2 11.20 50.09 12.04
N ILE A 3 10.47 50.55 11.02
CA ILE A 3 9.00 50.71 11.06
C ILE A 3 8.28 49.78 10.05
N LEU A 4 9.01 49.03 9.20
CA LEU A 4 8.41 48.14 8.20
C LEU A 4 8.35 46.65 8.62
N GLY A 5 8.81 46.29 9.82
CA GLY A 5 8.80 44.91 10.32
C GLY A 5 7.49 44.47 10.98
N ALA A 6 6.70 45.41 11.50
CA ALA A 6 5.47 45.13 12.24
C ALA A 6 4.24 44.91 11.33
N GLU A 7 4.22 45.46 10.11
CA GLU A 7 3.07 45.31 9.19
C GLU A 7 3.04 43.95 8.46
N SER A 8 4.16 43.22 8.39
CA SER A 8 4.21 41.93 7.68
C SER A 8 3.61 40.76 8.49
N ASN A 9 3.61 40.83 9.83
CA ASN A 9 3.00 39.81 10.69
C ASN A 9 1.47 39.98 10.78
N ALA A 10 0.95 41.21 10.67
CA ALA A 10 -0.49 41.45 10.53
C ALA A 10 -1.04 41.01 9.15
N TYR A 11 -0.19 40.99 8.12
CA TYR A 11 -0.58 40.62 6.76
C TYR A 11 -0.82 39.11 6.58
N ASN A 12 -0.17 38.24 7.36
CA ASN A 12 -0.40 36.80 7.30
C ASN A 12 -1.62 36.35 8.11
N GLY A 13 -1.87 36.95 9.29
CA GLY A 13 -3.11 36.70 10.05
C GLY A 13 -4.36 37.22 9.33
N SER A 14 -4.23 38.30 8.56
CA SER A 14 -5.30 38.80 7.69
C SER A 14 -5.49 38.00 6.41
N GLN A 15 -4.45 37.34 5.87
CA GLN A 15 -4.58 36.43 4.71
C GLN A 15 -5.24 35.09 5.07
N GLU A 16 -4.93 34.49 6.22
CA GLU A 16 -5.62 33.27 6.69
C GLU A 16 -7.09 33.55 7.01
N THR A 17 -7.39 34.67 7.68
CA THR A 17 -8.79 35.07 7.96
C THR A 17 -9.56 35.47 6.69
N HIS A 18 -8.91 36.07 5.68
CA HIS A 18 -9.54 36.32 4.38
C HIS A 18 -9.82 35.04 3.58
N GLN A 19 -8.89 34.07 3.59
CA GLN A 19 -9.05 32.78 2.92
C GLN A 19 -10.14 31.93 3.60
N ASP A 20 -10.21 31.96 4.92
CA ASP A 20 -11.25 31.29 5.70
C ASP A 20 -12.64 31.92 5.47
N ALA A 21 -12.72 33.24 5.41
CA ALA A 21 -13.97 33.94 5.09
C ALA A 21 -14.44 33.67 3.65
N GLU A 22 -13.51 33.52 2.69
CA GLU A 22 -13.83 33.21 1.30
C GLU A 22 -14.28 31.74 1.13
N LEU A 23 -13.64 30.80 1.83
CA LEU A 23 -14.05 29.40 1.87
C LEU A 23 -15.42 29.24 2.53
N ASP A 24 -15.66 29.90 3.67
CA ASP A 24 -16.96 29.88 4.34
C ASP A 24 -18.05 30.53 3.49
N ARG A 25 -17.74 31.59 2.73
CA ARG A 25 -18.66 32.17 1.73
C ARG A 25 -18.91 31.25 0.55
N LEU A 26 -17.90 30.53 0.06
CA LEU A 26 -18.05 29.55 -1.04
C LEU A 26 -18.86 28.33 -0.59
N VAL A 27 -18.62 27.83 0.62
CA VAL A 27 -19.40 26.76 1.24
C VAL A 27 -20.82 27.23 1.51
N ALA A 28 -21.02 28.46 2.00
CA ALA A 28 -22.34 29.05 2.18
C ALA A 28 -23.10 29.20 0.85
N ASN A 29 -22.46 29.72 -0.20
CA ASN A 29 -23.04 29.85 -1.54
C ASN A 29 -23.33 28.48 -2.18
N PHE A 30 -22.47 27.48 -1.94
CA PHE A 30 -22.70 26.11 -2.37
C PHE A 30 -23.88 25.48 -1.62
N LEU A 31 -23.95 25.68 -0.30
CA LEU A 31 -25.05 25.26 0.56
C LEU A 31 -26.37 25.90 0.15
N ASP A 32 -26.38 27.20 -0.17
CA ASP A 32 -27.58 27.91 -0.63
C ASP A 32 -28.10 27.37 -1.96
N ARG A 33 -27.21 27.07 -2.92
CA ARG A 33 -27.60 26.41 -4.17
C ARG A 33 -28.16 24.99 -3.97
N GLN A 34 -27.82 24.33 -2.86
CA GLN A 34 -28.23 22.96 -2.54
C GLN A 34 -29.54 22.89 -1.74
N THR A 35 -29.92 23.94 -1.02
CA THR A 35 -31.22 24.00 -0.30
C THR A 35 -32.42 23.88 -1.24
N ALA A 36 -32.29 24.34 -2.50
CA ALA A 36 -33.32 24.17 -3.54
C ALA A 36 -33.55 22.70 -3.96
N ALA A 37 -32.57 21.81 -3.73
CA ALA A 37 -32.66 20.37 -4.03
C ALA A 37 -33.15 19.53 -2.83
N ALA A 38 -33.53 20.16 -1.70
CA ALA A 38 -33.95 19.46 -0.48
C ALA A 38 -35.30 18.73 -0.61
N SER A 39 -36.10 19.02 -1.64
CA SER A 39 -37.46 18.46 -1.82
C SER A 39 -37.50 16.95 -2.16
N GLU A 40 -36.38 16.31 -2.54
CA GLU A 40 -36.35 14.90 -2.97
C GLU A 40 -35.56 13.96 -2.04
N ARG A 41 -35.24 14.37 -0.81
CA ARG A 41 -34.37 13.56 0.08
C ARG A 41 -35.06 12.33 0.66
N LEU A 42 -34.26 11.30 0.97
CA LEU A 42 -34.73 10.11 1.68
C LEU A 42 -35.19 10.48 3.08
N GLY A 43 -36.35 9.94 3.48
CA GLY A 43 -36.80 9.97 4.88
C GLY A 43 -35.83 9.27 5.83
N GLY A 44 -36.07 9.41 7.13
CA GLY A 44 -35.27 8.78 8.19
C GLY A 44 -35.01 7.28 7.97
N ILE A 45 -33.89 6.78 8.51
CA ILE A 45 -33.47 5.38 8.41
C ILE A 45 -33.88 4.63 9.66
N ILE A 46 -34.47 3.45 9.49
CA ILE A 46 -34.86 2.56 10.59
C ILE A 46 -34.24 1.19 10.35
N PHE A 47 -33.57 0.64 11.36
CA PHE A 47 -33.06 -0.73 11.33
C PHE A 47 -33.63 -1.52 12.51
N LYS A 48 -34.09 -2.75 12.24
CA LYS A 48 -34.71 -3.65 13.23
C LYS A 48 -34.05 -5.02 13.18
N ASN A 49 -33.65 -5.52 14.36
CA ASN A 49 -33.01 -6.82 14.54
C ASN A 49 -31.86 -7.10 13.55
N LEU A 50 -31.13 -6.06 13.17
CA LEU A 50 -30.05 -6.12 12.20
C LEU A 50 -28.91 -7.00 12.75
N SER A 51 -28.62 -8.09 12.05
CA SER A 51 -27.52 -9.00 12.35
C SER A 51 -26.67 -9.20 11.10
N VAL A 52 -25.34 -9.16 11.24
CA VAL A 52 -24.42 -9.29 10.11
C VAL A 52 -23.53 -10.50 10.32
N ILE A 53 -23.45 -11.35 9.30
CA ILE A 53 -22.67 -12.59 9.33
C ILE A 53 -21.47 -12.42 8.40
N GLY A 54 -20.26 -12.49 8.97
CA GLY A 54 -19.01 -12.43 8.24
C GLY A 54 -18.53 -13.80 7.77
N ALA A 55 -17.82 -13.82 6.63
CA ALA A 55 -17.05 -14.97 6.20
C ALA A 55 -15.68 -14.94 6.90
N GLY A 56 -15.33 -15.99 7.65
CA GLY A 56 -14.01 -16.05 8.27
C GLY A 56 -13.79 -17.24 9.19
N VAL A 57 -12.70 -17.97 8.94
CA VAL A 57 -12.01 -18.68 10.03
C VAL A 57 -11.08 -17.64 10.61
N GLY A 58 -11.35 -17.10 11.80
CA GLY A 58 -10.55 -16.00 12.38
C GLY A 58 -9.04 -16.30 12.50
N ARG A 59 -8.63 -17.56 12.33
CA ARG A 59 -7.24 -18.03 12.32
C ARG A 59 -7.05 -19.08 11.24
N GLN A 60 -6.04 -18.93 10.37
CA GLN A 60 -5.71 -19.94 9.36
C GLN A 60 -4.24 -20.34 9.45
N ARG A 61 -3.93 -21.58 9.08
CA ARG A 61 -2.54 -22.00 8.91
C ARG A 61 -2.02 -21.46 7.58
N MET A 62 -0.83 -20.88 7.59
CA MET A 62 -0.17 -20.45 6.37
C MET A 62 0.15 -21.65 5.48
N SER A 63 -0.07 -21.52 4.17
CA SER A 63 0.33 -22.53 3.19
C SER A 63 1.80 -22.37 2.79
N ASP A 64 2.62 -23.38 3.04
CA ASP A 64 4.01 -23.46 2.58
C ASP A 64 4.12 -24.10 1.18
N VAL A 65 5.29 -24.00 0.51
CA VAL A 65 5.50 -24.62 -0.84
C VAL A 65 5.02 -26.08 -0.94
N PRO A 66 5.33 -26.99 0.01
CA PRO A 66 4.87 -28.38 -0.09
C PRO A 66 3.35 -28.53 0.00
N GLU A 67 2.68 -27.70 0.78
CA GLU A 67 1.23 -27.70 0.88
C GLU A 67 0.60 -27.16 -0.40
N SER A 68 1.17 -26.11 -0.99
CA SER A 68 0.75 -25.57 -2.28
C SER A 68 0.99 -26.55 -3.44
N LEU A 69 2.11 -27.29 -3.42
CA LEU A 69 2.38 -28.39 -4.36
C LEU A 69 1.36 -29.53 -4.20
N ARG A 70 1.06 -29.96 -2.98
CA ARG A 70 0.00 -30.95 -2.72
C ARG A 70 -1.37 -30.43 -3.19
N ARG A 71 -1.66 -29.15 -2.97
CA ARG A 71 -2.88 -28.49 -3.46
C ARG A 71 -2.95 -28.48 -4.98
N LEU A 72 -1.85 -28.25 -5.69
CA LEU A 72 -1.80 -28.36 -7.16
C LEU A 72 -2.07 -29.78 -7.65
N VAL A 73 -1.42 -30.77 -7.03
CA VAL A 73 -1.62 -32.19 -7.38
C VAL A 73 -3.06 -32.62 -7.07
N THR A 74 -3.66 -32.12 -6.00
CA THR A 74 -5.07 -32.38 -5.66
C THR A 74 -6.06 -31.56 -6.49
N LEU A 75 -5.72 -30.35 -6.92
CA LEU A 75 -6.50 -29.54 -7.88
C LEU A 75 -6.50 -30.14 -9.29
N ALA A 76 -5.47 -30.89 -9.66
CA ALA A 76 -5.45 -31.69 -10.88
C ALA A 76 -6.44 -32.88 -10.83
N SER A 77 -7.03 -33.18 -9.65
CA SER A 77 -8.13 -34.14 -9.55
C SER A 77 -9.48 -33.47 -9.89
N PRO A 78 -10.24 -33.99 -10.88
CA PRO A 78 -11.50 -33.37 -11.33
C PRO A 78 -12.59 -33.25 -10.25
N VAL A 79 -12.47 -34.00 -9.15
CA VAL A 79 -13.42 -34.04 -8.03
C VAL A 79 -13.41 -32.74 -7.20
N THR A 80 -12.28 -32.02 -7.16
CA THR A 80 -12.14 -30.82 -6.31
C THR A 80 -12.63 -29.53 -6.99
N TRP A 81 -12.66 -29.48 -8.33
CA TRP A 81 -13.14 -28.31 -9.08
C TRP A 81 -14.63 -28.04 -8.85
N PHE A 82 -15.41 -29.07 -8.53
CA PHE A 82 -16.85 -28.99 -8.23
C PHE A 82 -17.17 -28.86 -6.73
N SER A 83 -16.18 -28.98 -5.83
CA SER A 83 -16.44 -28.92 -4.39
C SER A 83 -16.40 -27.47 -3.89
N ARG A 84 -17.58 -26.85 -3.75
CA ARG A 84 -17.73 -25.58 -3.01
C ARG A 84 -17.44 -25.84 -1.53
N LYS A 85 -16.23 -25.51 -1.08
CA LYS A 85 -15.93 -25.48 0.36
C LYS A 85 -16.91 -24.54 1.07
N LYS A 86 -17.60 -25.05 2.10
CA LYS A 86 -18.38 -24.23 3.04
C LYS A 86 -17.41 -23.29 3.76
N THR A 87 -17.55 -21.99 3.53
CA THR A 87 -16.91 -20.95 4.33
C THR A 87 -17.51 -20.95 5.73
N THR A 88 -16.68 -21.00 6.77
CA THR A 88 -17.16 -20.85 8.16
C THR A 88 -17.66 -19.42 8.37
N SER A 89 -18.84 -19.30 8.97
CA SER A 89 -19.51 -18.03 9.25
C SER A 89 -19.38 -17.65 10.73
N ARG A 90 -19.15 -16.36 11.03
CA ARG A 90 -19.19 -15.80 12.39
C ARG A 90 -20.19 -14.63 12.43
N PRO A 91 -21.10 -14.54 13.42
CA PRO A 91 -21.89 -13.33 13.62
C PRO A 91 -20.99 -12.19 14.09
N ILE A 92 -21.00 -11.07 13.36
CA ILE A 92 -20.26 -9.85 13.69
C ILE A 92 -21.16 -8.91 14.51
N LEU A 93 -22.43 -8.82 14.12
CA LEU A 93 -23.42 -7.95 14.75
C LEU A 93 -24.65 -8.77 15.09
N GLN A 94 -25.27 -8.50 16.24
CA GLN A 94 -26.42 -9.26 16.74
C GLN A 94 -27.59 -8.36 17.11
N ARG A 95 -28.72 -8.55 16.42
CA ARG A 95 -30.06 -8.01 16.74
C ARG A 95 -30.11 -6.51 17.03
N LEU A 96 -29.41 -5.69 16.25
CA LEU A 96 -29.41 -4.23 16.44
C LEU A 96 -30.73 -3.59 16.03
N THR A 97 -31.24 -2.67 16.86
CA THR A 97 -32.45 -1.89 16.57
C THR A 97 -32.22 -0.41 16.86
N GLY A 98 -32.62 0.47 15.94
CA GLY A 98 -32.45 1.92 16.09
C GLY A 98 -33.01 2.71 14.91
N SER A 99 -32.98 4.04 15.00
CA SER A 99 -33.46 4.95 13.96
C SER A 99 -32.74 6.30 13.90
N ILE A 100 -32.45 6.80 12.69
CA ILE A 100 -31.83 8.11 12.46
C ILE A 100 -32.83 8.97 11.69
N ARG A 101 -33.24 10.11 12.25
CA ARG A 101 -34.17 11.04 11.59
C ARG A 101 -33.44 12.08 10.75
N GLU A 102 -34.16 12.74 9.85
CA GLU A 102 -33.62 13.84 9.05
C GLU A 102 -33.04 14.94 9.92
N GLY A 103 -31.83 15.40 9.60
CA GLY A 103 -31.11 16.40 10.39
C GLY A 103 -30.41 15.87 11.64
N GLU A 104 -30.55 14.58 11.99
CA GLU A 104 -29.88 13.99 13.16
C GLU A 104 -28.43 13.56 12.84
N MET A 105 -27.57 13.74 13.85
CA MET A 105 -26.23 13.18 13.91
C MET A 105 -26.17 12.01 14.90
N LEU A 106 -25.75 10.83 14.44
CA LEU A 106 -25.50 9.64 15.23
C LEU A 106 -23.99 9.43 15.44
N MET A 107 -23.55 9.33 16.69
CA MET A 107 -22.20 8.90 17.05
C MET A 107 -22.21 7.40 17.37
N ILE A 108 -21.28 6.64 16.80
CA ILE A 108 -21.08 5.22 17.10
C ILE A 108 -19.77 5.08 17.85
N VAL A 109 -19.83 4.49 19.04
CA VAL A 109 -18.69 4.31 19.94
C VAL A 109 -18.52 2.82 20.21
N GLY A 110 -17.29 2.33 20.06
CA GLY A 110 -16.94 0.96 20.39
C GLY A 110 -15.47 0.70 20.12
N ARG A 111 -14.88 -0.30 20.78
CA ARG A 111 -13.49 -0.74 20.58
C ARG A 111 -13.31 -1.25 19.13
N PRO A 112 -12.12 -1.14 18.53
CA PRO A 112 -11.83 -1.81 17.26
C PRO A 112 -12.23 -3.30 17.30
N GLY A 113 -13.00 -3.75 16.31
CA GLY A 113 -13.54 -5.12 16.25
C GLY A 113 -14.92 -5.31 16.87
N SER A 114 -15.47 -4.33 17.61
CA SER A 114 -16.84 -4.38 18.16
C SER A 114 -17.97 -4.27 17.13
N GLY A 115 -17.63 -3.95 15.87
CA GLY A 115 -18.57 -3.87 14.75
C GLY A 115 -19.00 -2.46 14.34
N CYS A 116 -18.38 -1.37 14.83
CA CYS A 116 -18.70 0.01 14.44
C CYS A 116 -18.68 0.24 12.91
N THR A 117 -17.57 -0.14 12.27
CA THR A 117 -17.39 -0.14 10.81
C THR A 117 -18.49 -0.95 10.11
N THR A 118 -18.83 -2.13 10.66
CA THR A 118 -19.86 -3.01 10.11
C THR A 118 -21.26 -2.40 10.20
N VAL A 119 -21.58 -1.67 11.28
CA VAL A 119 -22.83 -0.92 11.39
C VAL A 119 -22.88 0.18 10.33
N LEU A 120 -21.83 0.96 10.16
CA LEU A 120 -21.78 2.01 9.13
C LEU A 120 -21.88 1.43 7.70
N LYS A 121 -21.24 0.28 7.42
CA LYS A 121 -21.36 -0.43 6.14
C LYS A 121 -22.80 -0.94 5.94
N ALA A 122 -23.42 -1.50 6.97
CA ALA A 122 -24.80 -1.97 6.91
C ALA A 122 -25.79 -0.82 6.71
N LEU A 123 -25.62 0.31 7.40
CA LEU A 123 -26.43 1.52 7.25
C LEU A 123 -26.27 2.15 5.86
N SER A 124 -25.07 2.17 5.29
CA SER A 124 -24.84 2.65 3.92
C SER A 124 -25.24 1.66 2.82
N ASN A 125 -25.88 0.54 3.19
CA ASN A 125 -26.35 -0.51 2.29
C ASN A 125 -25.21 -1.23 1.53
N MET A 126 -23.99 -1.22 2.09
CA MET A 126 -22.83 -1.96 1.58
C MET A 126 -22.89 -3.42 2.06
N ARG A 127 -23.71 -4.23 1.38
CA ARG A 127 -23.99 -5.62 1.78
C ARG A 127 -23.16 -6.70 1.07
N ASP A 128 -22.45 -6.34 -0.01
CA ASP A 128 -21.79 -7.32 -0.90
C ASP A 128 -20.58 -8.02 -0.28
N GLU A 129 -20.05 -7.49 0.83
CA GLU A 129 -18.88 -8.03 1.53
C GLU A 129 -19.22 -9.11 2.56
N TYR A 130 -20.48 -9.17 3.00
CA TYR A 130 -20.90 -10.05 4.08
C TYR A 130 -21.52 -11.34 3.53
N LEU A 131 -21.38 -12.44 4.28
CA LEU A 131 -21.88 -13.75 3.87
C LEU A 131 -23.41 -13.81 3.97
N GLY A 132 -23.98 -13.07 4.91
CA GLY A 132 -25.41 -12.88 5.08
C GLY A 132 -25.71 -11.70 6.00
N LEU A 133 -26.87 -11.08 5.82
CA LEU A 133 -27.34 -9.98 6.64
C LEU A 133 -28.82 -10.23 6.94
N GLU A 134 -29.14 -10.41 8.21
CA GLU A 134 -30.47 -10.69 8.73
C GLU A 134 -31.07 -9.43 9.38
N GLY A 135 -32.39 -9.31 9.36
CA GLY A 135 -33.11 -8.13 9.86
C GLY A 135 -33.44 -7.10 8.78
N ASP A 136 -34.30 -6.15 9.16
CA ASP A 136 -34.91 -5.21 8.24
C ASP A 136 -34.27 -3.83 8.35
N VAL A 137 -33.91 -3.23 7.21
CA VAL A 137 -33.43 -1.84 7.14
C VAL A 137 -34.29 -1.09 6.13
N TRP A 138 -34.90 -0.02 6.61
CA TRP A 138 -35.79 0.87 5.89
C TRP A 138 -35.11 2.22 5.67
N TYR A 139 -35.16 2.71 4.44
CA TYR A 139 -34.63 3.99 4.00
C TYR A 139 -35.80 4.88 3.59
N GLY A 140 -36.33 5.67 4.52
CA GLY A 140 -37.65 6.27 4.34
C GLY A 140 -38.72 5.18 4.21
N SER A 141 -39.51 5.22 3.14
CA SER A 141 -40.52 4.21 2.81
C SER A 141 -40.00 3.00 2.02
N MET A 142 -38.71 2.97 1.66
CA MET A 142 -38.12 1.92 0.84
C MET A 142 -37.39 0.87 1.69
N ASP A 143 -37.51 -0.40 1.30
CA ASP A 143 -36.69 -1.48 1.81
C ASP A 143 -35.27 -1.43 1.19
N ALA A 144 -34.31 -2.07 1.85
CA ALA A 144 -32.92 -2.09 1.43
C ALA A 144 -32.65 -2.47 -0.05
N PRO A 145 -33.27 -3.53 -0.63
CA PRO A 145 -33.02 -3.86 -2.04
C PRO A 145 -33.62 -2.83 -3.01
N THR A 146 -34.73 -2.18 -2.66
CA THR A 146 -35.33 -1.10 -3.48
C THR A 146 -34.50 0.18 -3.40
N ALA A 147 -34.06 0.57 -2.20
CA ALA A 147 -33.15 1.70 -2.00
C ALA A 147 -31.84 1.51 -2.80
N ARG A 148 -31.33 0.27 -2.87
CA ARG A 148 -30.13 -0.09 -3.65
C ARG A 148 -30.28 0.12 -5.16
N ARG A 149 -31.51 -0.04 -5.69
CA ARG A 149 -31.85 0.11 -7.11
C ARG A 149 -32.11 1.57 -7.47
N LEU A 150 -32.92 2.27 -6.67
CA LEU A 150 -33.46 3.59 -7.04
C LEU A 150 -32.58 4.76 -6.60
N ARG A 151 -31.89 4.68 -5.46
CA ARG A 151 -31.17 5.84 -4.89
C ARG A 151 -29.80 5.52 -4.30
N PRO A 152 -28.89 4.91 -5.09
CA PRO A 152 -27.61 4.49 -4.55
C PRO A 152 -26.62 5.61 -4.27
N ASN A 153 -26.75 6.77 -4.93
CA ASN A 153 -25.85 7.91 -4.72
C ASN A 153 -26.23 8.76 -3.50
N GLN A 154 -27.39 8.49 -2.88
CA GLN A 154 -27.87 9.21 -1.69
C GLN A 154 -27.44 8.57 -0.37
N LEU A 155 -26.91 7.33 -0.41
CA LEU A 155 -26.37 6.60 0.74
C LEU A 155 -24.86 6.48 0.53
N MET A 156 -24.07 7.35 1.16
CA MET A 156 -22.61 7.35 1.00
C MET A 156 -21.91 7.04 2.31
N SER A 157 -20.86 6.22 2.22
CA SER A 157 -19.93 6.02 3.32
C SER A 157 -18.51 6.37 2.94
N GLU A 158 -17.80 7.08 3.82
CA GLU A 158 -16.37 7.39 3.70
C GLU A 158 -15.46 6.20 4.10
N LEU A 159 -16.04 5.07 4.56
CA LEU A 159 -15.38 3.87 5.10
C LEU A 159 -14.13 3.34 4.37
N GLU A 160 -13.91 3.72 3.11
CA GLU A 160 -12.80 3.21 2.29
C GLU A 160 -11.93 4.30 1.63
N MET A 161 -12.19 5.59 1.86
CA MET A 161 -11.47 6.70 1.21
C MET A 161 -10.14 7.10 1.88
N THR A 162 -9.37 6.15 2.42
CA THR A 162 -7.93 6.34 2.64
C THR A 162 -7.20 6.28 1.29
N ILE A 163 -7.35 7.32 0.47
CA ILE A 163 -6.58 7.44 -0.77
C ILE A 163 -5.21 8.03 -0.41
N PHE A 164 -4.20 7.18 -0.27
CA PHE A 164 -2.81 7.62 -0.44
C PHE A 164 -2.63 7.92 -1.92
N VAL A 165 -2.55 9.21 -2.26
CA VAL A 165 -2.11 9.66 -3.57
C VAL A 165 -0.73 10.29 -3.38
N GLU A 166 0.32 9.48 -3.29
CA GLU A 166 1.68 10.00 -3.22
C GLU A 166 2.24 10.46 -4.58
N SER A 167 1.53 10.24 -5.71
CA SER A 167 2.01 10.68 -7.03
C SER A 167 1.06 11.53 -7.89
N ALA A 168 -0.13 11.93 -7.42
CA ALA A 168 -1.07 12.73 -8.24
C ALA A 168 -1.43 14.07 -7.60
N ALA A 169 -0.51 15.02 -7.76
CA ALA A 169 -0.78 16.46 -7.64
C ALA A 169 -1.85 16.97 -8.66
N ALA A 170 -2.44 16.10 -9.48
CA ALA A 170 -3.36 16.47 -10.55
C ALA A 170 -4.85 16.11 -10.31
N SER A 171 -5.23 15.48 -9.19
CA SER A 171 -6.60 14.98 -8.99
C SER A 171 -7.63 15.99 -8.42
N VAL A 172 -7.35 17.30 -8.54
CA VAL A 172 -8.30 18.38 -8.20
C VAL A 172 -9.01 18.86 -9.48
N VAL A 173 -10.09 18.17 -9.84
CA VAL A 173 -11.12 18.73 -10.73
C VAL A 173 -12.31 19.10 -9.86
N VAL A 174 -12.23 20.30 -9.27
CA VAL A 174 -13.35 21.10 -8.78
C VAL A 174 -13.01 22.54 -9.16
N SER A 175 -13.86 23.16 -9.99
CA SER A 175 -13.93 24.56 -10.46
C SER A 175 -12.62 25.40 -10.69
N PRO A 176 -12.58 26.31 -11.68
CA PRO A 176 -11.42 27.19 -11.92
C PRO A 176 -10.98 28.04 -10.71
N SER A 177 -11.87 28.31 -9.75
CA SER A 177 -11.62 29.08 -8.54
C SER A 177 -10.77 28.36 -7.47
N LEU A 178 -10.78 27.02 -7.44
CA LEU A 178 -9.98 26.22 -6.50
C LEU A 178 -8.56 25.92 -7.03
N ARG A 179 -8.22 26.39 -8.25
CA ARG A 179 -6.89 26.22 -8.86
C ARG A 179 -5.82 27.15 -8.30
N LEU A 180 -6.19 28.24 -7.62
CA LEU A 180 -5.20 29.23 -7.16
C LEU A 180 -4.56 28.87 -5.81
N SER A 181 -5.26 28.22 -4.87
CA SER A 181 -4.66 27.89 -3.56
C SER A 181 -3.71 26.68 -3.61
N ALA A 182 -3.95 25.72 -4.50
CA ALA A 182 -3.17 24.48 -4.57
C ALA A 182 -1.75 24.64 -5.17
N ARG A 183 -1.40 25.82 -5.72
CA ARG A 183 -0.10 26.04 -6.38
C ARG A 183 1.00 26.53 -5.42
N VAL A 184 0.67 26.83 -4.16
CA VAL A 184 1.60 27.51 -3.22
C VAL A 184 2.07 26.65 -2.03
N GLN A 185 1.45 25.51 -1.72
CA GLN A 185 1.78 24.80 -0.47
C GLN A 185 2.40 23.42 -0.68
N GLY A 186 3.67 23.30 -0.26
CA GLY A 186 4.39 22.04 -0.12
C GLY A 186 3.86 21.23 1.07
N LYS A 187 3.40 20.02 0.76
CA LYS A 187 3.07 18.85 1.60
C LYS A 187 3.22 19.00 3.13
N SER A 188 2.08 19.05 3.82
CA SER A 188 1.87 18.46 5.16
C SER A 188 0.87 17.28 5.05
N SER A 189 0.98 16.28 5.93
CA SER A 189 0.11 15.08 5.92
C SER A 189 -1.33 15.37 6.38
N SER A 190 -1.59 16.45 7.11
CA SER A 190 -2.95 16.84 7.55
C SER A 190 -3.80 17.40 6.40
N ASP A 191 -3.19 18.14 5.46
CA ASP A 191 -3.92 18.84 4.40
C ASP A 191 -4.44 17.91 3.30
N ALA A 192 -3.76 16.77 3.10
CA ALA A 192 -4.23 15.72 2.20
C ALA A 192 -5.54 15.07 2.70
N SER A 193 -5.80 15.11 4.02
CA SER A 193 -7.07 14.67 4.61
C SER A 193 -8.20 15.66 4.35
N HIS A 194 -7.90 16.96 4.29
CA HIS A 194 -8.89 18.03 4.11
C HIS A 194 -9.54 17.96 2.71
N ASN A 195 -8.73 17.88 1.66
CA ASN A 195 -9.22 17.84 0.27
C ASN A 195 -10.09 16.61 -0.05
N LYS A 196 -9.96 15.52 0.73
CA LYS A 196 -10.75 14.28 0.55
C LYS A 196 -12.20 14.47 1.00
N ARG A 197 -12.41 15.14 2.13
CA ARG A 197 -13.72 15.30 2.81
C ARG A 197 -14.63 16.28 2.07
N TYR A 198 -14.06 17.39 1.57
CA TYR A 198 -14.82 18.36 0.78
C TYR A 198 -15.33 17.79 -0.55
N ARG A 199 -14.68 16.73 -1.08
CA ARG A 199 -15.13 16.05 -2.29
C ARG A 199 -16.47 15.32 -2.09
N LEU A 200 -16.73 14.77 -0.90
CA LEU A 200 -17.98 14.09 -0.53
C LEU A 200 -19.16 15.07 -0.41
N ILE A 201 -18.89 16.26 0.13
CA ILE A 201 -19.88 17.32 0.35
C ILE A 201 -20.47 17.82 -0.98
N SER A 202 -19.74 17.67 -2.08
CA SER A 202 -20.18 18.08 -3.42
C SER A 202 -21.36 17.26 -3.99
N LEU A 203 -21.63 16.07 -3.45
CA LEU A 203 -22.60 15.10 -3.98
C LEU A 203 -24.01 15.19 -3.35
N SER A 204 -24.16 15.95 -2.26
CA SER A 204 -25.41 16.07 -1.48
C SER A 204 -26.15 14.76 -1.16
N PRO A 205 -25.48 13.79 -0.52
CA PRO A 205 -26.14 12.57 -0.08
C PRO A 205 -27.17 12.84 1.04
N SER A 206 -28.15 11.95 1.17
CA SER A 206 -29.14 11.98 2.24
C SER A 206 -28.61 11.37 3.55
N LEU A 207 -27.64 10.44 3.47
CA LEU A 207 -26.91 9.89 4.60
C LEU A 207 -25.40 10.00 4.37
N PHE A 208 -24.68 10.55 5.34
CA PHE A 208 -23.23 10.43 5.46
C PHE A 208 -22.85 9.39 6.51
N CYS A 209 -22.04 8.41 6.14
CA CYS A 209 -21.44 7.45 7.08
C CYS A 209 -19.92 7.64 7.13
N PHE A 210 -19.40 8.22 8.20
CA PHE A 210 -17.97 8.45 8.39
C PHE A 210 -17.37 7.41 9.35
N ASP A 211 -16.34 6.67 8.92
CA ASP A 211 -15.61 5.78 9.83
C ASP A 211 -14.33 6.46 10.32
N ASN A 212 -14.35 6.84 11.60
CA ASN A 212 -13.25 7.50 12.29
C ASN A 212 -12.67 8.73 11.54
N PRO A 213 -13.51 9.71 11.16
CA PRO A 213 -13.05 10.86 10.38
C PRO A 213 -12.08 11.74 11.19
N THR A 214 -12.08 11.71 12.51
CA THR A 214 -11.16 12.52 13.33
C THR A 214 -9.75 11.93 13.42
N ARG A 215 -9.53 10.72 12.90
CA ARG A 215 -8.22 10.06 12.93
C ARG A 215 -7.16 10.85 12.19
N GLY A 216 -6.07 11.16 12.89
CA GLY A 216 -4.92 11.87 12.32
C GLY A 216 -5.14 13.37 12.11
N LEU A 217 -6.20 13.94 12.67
CA LEU A 217 -6.39 15.38 12.78
C LEU A 217 -5.99 15.89 14.17
N ASP A 218 -5.58 17.15 14.25
CA ASP A 218 -5.59 17.95 15.48
C ASP A 218 -7.01 18.17 16.00
N SER A 219 -7.15 18.38 17.30
CA SER A 219 -8.41 18.58 18.02
C SER A 219 -9.15 19.82 17.53
N SER A 220 -8.45 20.91 17.24
CA SER A 220 -9.01 22.14 16.65
C SER A 220 -9.62 21.87 15.27
N THR A 221 -8.89 21.21 14.38
CA THR A 221 -9.38 20.84 13.04
C THR A 221 -10.49 19.79 13.10
N ALA A 222 -10.39 18.80 13.99
CA ALA A 222 -11.43 17.81 14.22
C ALA A 222 -12.73 18.48 14.70
N LEU A 223 -12.64 19.42 15.64
CA LEU A 223 -13.77 20.22 16.10
C LEU A 223 -14.34 21.11 14.99
N ARG A 224 -13.49 21.76 14.20
CA ARG A 224 -13.91 22.57 13.05
C ARG A 224 -14.66 21.71 12.03
N PHE A 225 -14.14 20.52 11.72
CA PHE A 225 -14.80 19.56 10.85
C PHE A 225 -16.17 19.13 11.39
N LEU A 226 -16.26 18.75 12.67
CA LEU A 226 -17.52 18.34 13.29
C LEU A 226 -18.53 19.50 13.34
N THR A 227 -18.08 20.71 13.63
CA THR A 227 -18.91 21.92 13.62
C THR A 227 -19.46 22.19 12.22
N THR A 228 -18.61 22.10 11.18
CA THR A 228 -19.02 22.23 9.78
C THR A 228 -20.01 21.15 9.40
N MET A 229 -19.79 19.90 9.81
CA MET A 229 -20.71 18.79 9.56
C MET A 229 -22.04 18.97 10.30
N ARG A 230 -22.04 19.49 11.53
CA ARG A 230 -23.27 19.82 12.25
C ARG A 230 -24.06 20.91 11.54
N LYS A 231 -23.41 22.02 11.18
CA LYS A 231 -24.02 23.10 10.38
C LYS A 231 -24.59 22.57 9.06
N TYR A 232 -23.84 21.71 8.37
CA TYR A 232 -24.28 21.07 7.12
C TYR A 232 -25.50 20.16 7.34
N THR A 233 -25.46 19.31 8.37
CA THR A 233 -26.53 18.36 8.70
C THR A 233 -27.83 19.10 9.03
N THR A 234 -27.75 20.15 9.86
CA THR A 234 -28.90 20.96 10.24
C THR A 234 -29.47 21.75 9.05
N ARG A 235 -28.61 22.43 8.27
CA ARG A 235 -29.06 23.29 7.15
C ARG A 235 -29.59 22.49 5.98
N SER A 236 -28.97 21.36 5.68
CA SER A 236 -29.37 20.51 4.55
C SER A 236 -30.42 19.47 4.94
N ARG A 237 -30.68 19.26 6.24
CA ARG A 237 -31.51 18.15 6.76
C ARG A 237 -31.06 16.76 6.31
N CYS A 238 -29.76 16.56 6.02
CA CYS A 238 -29.24 15.20 5.81
C CYS A 238 -29.11 14.46 7.15
N MET A 239 -28.92 13.15 7.08
CA MET A 239 -28.54 12.31 8.22
C MET A 239 -27.03 12.12 8.22
N THR A 240 -26.42 12.10 9.40
CA THR A 240 -24.98 11.86 9.51
C THR A 240 -24.71 10.84 10.61
N ALA A 241 -24.06 9.73 10.28
CA ALA A 241 -23.58 8.73 11.21
C ALA A 241 -22.04 8.71 11.18
N MET A 242 -21.41 8.80 12.35
CA MET A 242 -19.94 8.77 12.45
C MET A 242 -19.51 7.79 13.53
N SER A 243 -18.51 6.95 13.25
CA SER A 243 -17.77 6.29 14.32
C SER A 243 -16.67 7.24 14.82
N LEU A 244 -16.58 7.42 16.14
CA LEU A 244 -15.56 8.24 16.76
C LEU A 244 -14.97 7.45 17.93
N TYR A 245 -13.65 7.18 17.86
CA TYR A 245 -12.94 6.51 18.95
C TYR A 245 -12.41 7.50 20.00
N GLN A 246 -12.22 8.76 19.61
CA GLN A 246 -11.79 9.86 20.46
C GLN A 246 -12.51 11.14 20.01
N ALA A 247 -13.22 11.78 20.95
CA ALA A 247 -13.90 13.05 20.73
C ALA A 247 -13.87 13.89 22.01
N SER A 248 -13.66 15.19 21.88
CA SER A 248 -13.83 16.10 23.02
C SER A 248 -15.28 16.17 23.48
N ASP A 249 -15.53 16.61 24.71
CA ASP A 249 -16.90 16.74 25.23
C ASP A 249 -17.75 17.70 24.41
N VAL A 250 -17.12 18.76 23.90
CA VAL A 250 -17.75 19.70 22.95
C VAL A 250 -18.19 18.96 21.69
N ALA A 251 -17.36 18.07 21.15
CA ALA A 251 -17.72 17.26 19.99
C ALA A 251 -18.88 16.28 20.29
N VAL A 252 -18.89 15.61 21.44
CA VAL A 252 -19.99 14.70 21.84
C VAL A 252 -21.32 15.46 21.92
N SER A 253 -21.31 16.69 22.43
CA SER A 253 -22.53 17.52 22.54
C SER A 253 -23.15 17.92 21.19
N MET A 254 -22.41 17.82 20.09
CA MET A 254 -22.92 18.11 18.75
C MET A 254 -23.79 16.97 18.18
N PHE A 255 -23.72 15.77 18.77
CA PHE A 255 -24.49 14.61 18.32
C PHE A 255 -25.84 14.53 19.02
N ASP A 256 -26.88 14.16 18.28
CA ASP A 256 -28.23 13.99 18.85
C ASP A 256 -28.36 12.63 19.53
N LYS A 257 -27.77 11.58 18.94
CA LYS A 257 -27.84 10.20 19.44
C LYS A 257 -26.46 9.55 19.51
N ILE A 258 -26.30 8.61 20.45
CA ILE A 258 -25.11 7.77 20.60
C ILE A 258 -25.50 6.30 20.58
N LEU A 259 -24.74 5.48 19.85
CA LEU A 259 -24.78 4.02 19.86
C LEU A 259 -23.47 3.49 20.44
N VAL A 260 -23.53 2.78 21.56
CA VAL A 260 -22.38 2.10 22.17
C VAL A 260 -22.46 0.60 21.88
N LEU A 261 -21.44 0.05 21.23
CA LEU A 261 -21.35 -1.37 20.87
C LEU A 261 -20.32 -2.11 21.74
N ASN A 262 -20.60 -3.35 22.11
CA ASN A 262 -19.66 -4.22 22.83
C ASN A 262 -19.66 -5.62 22.19
N ASP A 263 -18.57 -6.00 21.51
CA ASP A 263 -18.42 -7.27 20.76
C ASP A 263 -19.63 -7.66 19.89
N GLY A 264 -20.20 -6.68 19.16
CA GLY A 264 -21.37 -6.88 18.29
C GLY A 264 -22.74 -6.78 18.97
N HIS A 265 -22.78 -6.60 20.30
CA HIS A 265 -23.98 -6.37 21.10
C HIS A 265 -24.20 -4.87 21.39
N ILE A 266 -25.45 -4.44 21.54
CA ILE A 266 -25.76 -3.06 21.96
C ILE A 266 -25.59 -2.93 23.48
N ALA A 267 -24.77 -1.97 23.91
CA ALA A 267 -24.69 -1.58 25.32
C ALA A 267 -25.59 -0.38 25.66
N TYR A 268 -25.73 0.56 24.72
CA TYR A 268 -26.60 1.73 24.85
C TYR A 268 -26.98 2.28 23.48
N TYR A 269 -28.22 2.73 23.33
CA TYR A 269 -28.66 3.54 22.21
C TYR A 269 -29.67 4.58 22.69
N GLY A 270 -29.46 5.86 22.37
CA GLY A 270 -30.33 6.94 22.82
C GLY A 270 -29.71 8.33 22.71
N PRO A 271 -30.29 9.35 23.34
CA PRO A 271 -29.80 10.72 23.32
C PRO A 271 -28.38 10.86 23.90
N ALA A 272 -27.55 11.70 23.29
CA ALA A 272 -26.15 11.88 23.70
C ALA A 272 -25.99 12.37 25.15
N THR A 273 -26.87 13.27 25.59
CA THR A 273 -26.85 13.86 26.95
C THR A 273 -27.13 12.86 28.06
N SER A 274 -27.92 11.81 27.78
CA SER A 274 -28.29 10.78 28.76
C SER A 274 -27.32 9.60 28.84
N ALA A 275 -26.39 9.47 27.89
CA ALA A 275 -25.49 8.32 27.80
C ALA A 275 -24.62 8.17 29.07
N LYS A 276 -24.04 9.27 29.56
CA LYS A 276 -23.22 9.27 30.79
C LYS A 276 -24.05 8.83 32.01
N ALA A 277 -25.20 9.45 32.21
CA ALA A 277 -26.09 9.17 33.34
C ALA A 277 -26.59 7.71 33.34
N TYR A 278 -26.82 7.12 32.16
CA TYR A 278 -27.20 5.71 32.05
C TYR A 278 -26.11 4.78 32.59
N PHE A 279 -24.86 4.93 32.17
CA PHE A 279 -23.77 4.08 32.68
C PHE A 279 -23.46 4.35 34.16
N GLU A 280 -23.60 5.59 34.64
CA GLU A 280 -23.50 5.90 36.08
C GLU A 280 -24.61 5.20 36.88
N SER A 281 -25.83 5.12 36.35
CA SER A 281 -26.95 4.38 36.96
C SER A 281 -26.74 2.86 37.00
N LEU A 282 -25.90 2.33 36.10
CA LEU A 282 -25.47 0.93 36.11
C LEU A 282 -24.35 0.64 37.13
N GLY A 283 -23.81 1.66 37.78
CA GLY A 283 -22.76 1.53 38.80
C GLY A 283 -21.34 1.79 38.30
N PHE A 284 -21.15 2.48 37.17
CA PHE A 284 -19.82 2.88 36.70
C PHE A 284 -19.47 4.31 37.11
N TYR A 285 -18.20 4.57 37.43
CA TYR A 285 -17.70 5.88 37.82
C TYR A 285 -16.98 6.58 36.65
N CYS A 286 -17.42 7.81 36.33
CA CYS A 286 -16.76 8.69 35.36
C CYS A 286 -15.99 9.80 36.10
N SER A 287 -14.65 9.82 35.98
CA SER A 287 -13.85 10.91 36.55
C SER A 287 -14.14 12.25 35.86
N PRO A 288 -14.11 13.40 36.57
CA PRO A 288 -14.39 14.72 35.98
C PRO A 288 -13.43 15.16 34.86
N ARG A 289 -12.22 14.61 34.81
CA ARG A 289 -11.19 14.96 33.80
C ARG A 289 -11.17 14.02 32.58
N ILE A 290 -11.97 12.96 32.59
CA ILE A 290 -12.07 12.03 31.46
C ILE A 290 -13.19 12.53 30.55
N SER A 291 -12.91 12.58 29.25
CA SER A 291 -13.94 12.93 28.28
C SER A 291 -15.07 11.90 28.28
N VAL A 292 -16.30 12.35 28.05
CA VAL A 292 -17.47 11.47 27.95
C VAL A 292 -17.25 10.43 26.86
N SER A 293 -16.59 10.77 25.75
CA SER A 293 -16.31 9.81 24.67
C SER A 293 -15.39 8.68 25.11
N ASP A 294 -14.31 8.98 25.85
CA ASP A 294 -13.38 7.98 26.37
C ASP A 294 -14.07 7.11 27.43
N PHE A 295 -14.90 7.71 28.29
CA PHE A 295 -15.71 6.96 29.24
C PHE A 295 -16.64 5.97 28.54
N LEU A 296 -17.37 6.39 27.51
CA LEU A 296 -18.24 5.51 26.72
C LEU A 296 -17.46 4.43 25.97
N ALA A 297 -16.27 4.76 25.44
CA ALA A 297 -15.39 3.79 24.79
C ALA A 297 -14.87 2.74 25.78
N SER A 298 -14.59 3.12 27.03
CA SER A 298 -14.19 2.19 28.10
C SER A 298 -15.30 1.18 28.45
N MET A 299 -16.58 1.56 28.33
CA MET A 299 -17.71 0.63 28.53
C MET A 299 -17.74 -0.47 27.45
N SER A 300 -17.32 -0.15 26.23
CA SER A 300 -17.13 -1.13 25.15
C SER A 300 -15.85 -1.97 25.29
N GLY A 301 -14.91 -1.56 26.14
CA GLY A 301 -13.59 -2.19 26.28
C GLY A 301 -13.55 -3.37 27.24
N ASP A 302 -12.33 -3.82 27.56
CA ASP A 302 -12.12 -4.90 28.53
C ASP A 302 -12.60 -4.51 29.94
N PRO A 303 -13.04 -5.47 30.77
CA PRO A 303 -13.54 -5.17 32.12
C PRO A 303 -12.56 -4.38 33.00
N THR A 304 -11.25 -4.49 32.75
CA THR A 304 -10.18 -3.84 33.53
C THR A 304 -10.19 -2.31 33.44
N GLY A 305 -10.69 -1.75 32.33
CA GLY A 305 -10.76 -0.29 32.15
C GLY A 305 -11.94 0.37 32.87
N ARG A 306 -12.87 -0.43 33.41
CA ARG A 306 -14.12 0.05 34.01
C ARG A 306 -13.94 0.21 35.51
N LYS A 307 -14.19 1.41 36.04
CA LYS A 307 -14.16 1.66 37.49
C LYS A 307 -15.58 1.53 38.05
N PRO A 308 -15.89 0.50 38.86
CA PRO A 308 -17.16 0.44 39.56
C PRO A 308 -17.25 1.56 40.59
N ARG A 309 -18.45 2.02 40.88
CA ARG A 309 -18.76 2.93 41.97
C ARG A 309 -18.81 2.16 43.28
N ASP A 310 -18.05 2.61 44.27
CA ASP A 310 -17.99 1.96 45.59
C ASP A 310 -19.31 2.09 46.38
N ASP A 311 -20.16 3.06 46.03
CA ASP A 311 -21.40 3.37 46.74
C ASP A 311 -22.62 2.53 46.29
N LEU A 312 -22.57 1.87 45.13
CA LEU A 312 -23.62 0.98 44.67
C LEU A 312 -23.26 -0.50 44.88
N GLN A 313 -23.93 -1.18 45.81
CA GLN A 313 -23.79 -2.64 46.05
C GLN A 313 -24.44 -3.53 44.96
N ARG A 314 -24.76 -2.98 43.78
CA ARG A 314 -25.41 -3.75 42.69
C ARG A 314 -24.32 -4.41 41.82
N PRO A 315 -24.48 -5.68 41.39
CA PRO A 315 -23.54 -6.30 40.46
C PRO A 315 -23.56 -5.55 39.12
N VAL A 316 -22.37 -5.07 38.75
CA VAL A 316 -22.10 -4.33 37.52
C VAL A 316 -21.98 -5.31 36.34
N PRO A 317 -22.52 -5.00 35.14
CA PRO A 317 -22.43 -5.88 33.99
C PRO A 317 -20.97 -6.07 33.53
N VAL A 318 -20.57 -7.33 33.33
CA VAL A 318 -19.20 -7.68 32.91
C VAL A 318 -19.19 -8.16 31.46
N GLN A 319 -20.09 -9.08 31.09
CA GLN A 319 -20.14 -9.66 29.76
C GLN A 319 -20.95 -8.80 28.78
N PRO A 320 -20.64 -8.81 27.47
CA PRO A 320 -21.39 -8.06 26.47
C PRO A 320 -22.89 -8.37 26.43
N ALA A 321 -23.27 -9.63 26.63
CA ALA A 321 -24.67 -10.05 26.70
C ALA A 321 -25.41 -9.45 27.91
N ASP A 322 -24.71 -9.23 29.04
CA ASP A 322 -25.29 -8.60 30.22
C ASP A 322 -25.67 -7.14 29.92
N PHE A 323 -24.80 -6.40 29.22
CA PHE A 323 -25.10 -5.03 28.78
C PHE A 323 -26.33 -4.97 27.88
N GLU A 324 -26.46 -5.92 26.95
CA GLU A 324 -27.63 -6.01 26.08
C GLU A 324 -28.90 -6.30 26.88
N ALA A 325 -28.85 -7.21 27.84
CA ALA A 325 -29.99 -7.53 28.71
C ALA A 325 -30.43 -6.30 29.52
N ARG A 326 -29.48 -5.59 30.15
CA ARG A 326 -29.75 -4.35 30.89
C ARG A 326 -30.33 -3.26 30.01
N PHE A 327 -29.81 -3.12 28.79
CA PHE A 327 -30.33 -2.14 27.86
C PHE A 327 -31.77 -2.47 27.46
N ARG A 328 -32.09 -3.73 27.19
CA ARG A 328 -33.46 -4.18 26.87
C ARG A 328 -34.47 -3.94 27.98
N GLU A 329 -34.04 -4.04 29.24
CA GLU A 329 -34.86 -3.71 30.43
C GLU A 329 -35.08 -2.20 30.59
N SER A 330 -34.23 -1.36 30.00
CA SER A 330 -34.27 0.09 30.18
C SER A 330 -35.43 0.78 29.44
N SER A 331 -35.84 1.93 29.95
CA SER A 331 -36.81 2.81 29.27
C SER A 331 -36.32 3.29 27.90
N PHE A 332 -34.99 3.41 27.70
CA PHE A 332 -34.38 3.81 26.44
C PHE A 332 -34.61 2.79 25.32
N TYR A 333 -34.59 1.49 25.63
CA TYR A 333 -34.89 0.46 24.64
C TYR A 333 -36.36 0.48 24.23
N GLN A 334 -37.28 0.66 25.18
CA GLN A 334 -38.71 0.80 24.86
C GLN A 334 -38.96 2.01 23.96
N GLN A 335 -38.32 3.15 24.24
CA GLN A 335 -38.34 4.31 23.34
C GLN A 335 -37.80 3.96 21.96
N THR A 336 -36.64 3.32 21.88
CA THR A 336 -36.00 2.91 20.61
C THR A 336 -36.91 2.02 19.78
N VAL A 337 -37.54 1.02 20.39
CA VAL A 337 -38.48 0.12 19.71
C VAL A 337 -39.71 0.88 19.25
N SER A 338 -40.25 1.80 20.06
CA SER A 338 -41.40 2.64 19.68
C SER A 338 -41.09 3.58 18.50
N GLU A 339 -39.87 4.13 18.45
CA GLU A 339 -39.38 4.96 17.34
C GLU A 339 -39.19 4.12 16.08
N ALA A 340 -38.63 2.92 16.22
CA ALA A 340 -38.46 1.99 15.11
C ALA A 340 -39.81 1.42 14.63
N ALA A 341 -40.84 1.35 15.48
CA ALA A 341 -42.13 0.74 15.16
C ALA A 341 -42.89 1.46 14.03
N LYS A 342 -42.73 2.78 13.88
CA LYS A 342 -43.41 3.58 12.85
C LYS A 342 -42.52 3.74 11.60
N PRO A 343 -42.76 3.03 10.48
CA PRO A 343 -42.10 3.37 9.22
C PRO A 343 -42.45 4.81 8.81
N PRO A 344 -41.51 5.63 8.31
CA PRO A 344 -41.81 6.99 7.87
C PRO A 344 -42.84 6.94 6.73
N GLN A 345 -44.01 7.56 6.94
CA GLN A 345 -45.01 7.75 5.88
C GLN A 345 -44.54 8.86 4.93
N GLY A 346 -43.61 8.54 4.04
CA GLY A 346 -43.22 9.40 2.92
C GLY A 346 -43.95 8.98 1.65
N ALA A 347 -44.51 9.95 0.92
CA ALA A 347 -45.16 9.71 -0.38
C ALA A 347 -44.19 8.95 -1.30
N ALA A 348 -44.60 7.76 -1.75
CA ALA A 348 -43.92 7.03 -2.80
C ALA A 348 -44.13 7.74 -4.14
N SER A 349 -43.51 8.91 -4.35
CA SER A 349 -43.59 9.63 -5.61
C SER A 349 -42.39 9.29 -6.48
N GLY A 350 -42.63 8.49 -7.52
CA GLY A 350 -41.81 8.50 -8.74
C GLY A 350 -41.44 7.12 -9.26
N ASN A 351 -42.26 6.60 -10.19
CA ASN A 351 -41.84 5.64 -11.22
C ASN A 351 -40.84 6.29 -12.19
N SER A 352 -39.68 6.73 -11.71
CA SER A 352 -38.58 7.15 -12.58
C SER A 352 -37.52 6.07 -12.56
N SER A 353 -37.21 5.54 -13.74
CA SER A 353 -36.07 4.67 -14.00
C SER A 353 -34.77 5.48 -13.88
N ALA A 354 -34.52 6.09 -12.72
CA ALA A 354 -33.34 6.90 -12.48
C ALA A 354 -32.11 5.99 -12.58
N SER A 355 -31.22 6.33 -13.51
CA SER A 355 -29.92 5.67 -13.67
C SER A 355 -29.18 5.65 -12.33
N ALA A 356 -28.61 4.50 -11.96
CA ALA A 356 -27.79 4.35 -10.76
C ALA A 356 -26.59 5.31 -10.69
N TYR A 357 -26.21 5.95 -11.80
CA TYR A 357 -25.11 6.91 -11.90
C TYR A 357 -25.62 8.29 -12.32
N ALA A 358 -25.04 9.35 -11.75
CA ALA A 358 -25.41 10.73 -12.03
C ALA A 358 -25.10 11.18 -13.46
N LEU A 359 -23.99 10.71 -14.02
CA LEU A 359 -23.58 11.03 -15.39
C LEU A 359 -23.86 9.85 -16.33
N PRO A 360 -24.24 10.11 -17.59
CA PRO A 360 -24.32 9.07 -18.61
C PRO A 360 -22.92 8.50 -18.90
N LEU A 361 -22.87 7.24 -19.38
CA LEU A 361 -21.63 6.49 -19.57
C LEU A 361 -20.58 7.24 -20.41
N TYR A 362 -20.98 7.87 -21.52
CA TYR A 362 -20.04 8.57 -22.41
C TYR A 362 -19.31 9.73 -21.70
N ARG A 363 -20.02 10.44 -20.81
CA ARG A 363 -19.42 11.55 -20.06
C ARG A 363 -18.52 11.03 -18.95
N GLN A 364 -18.86 9.91 -18.31
CA GLN A 364 -17.96 9.23 -17.38
C GLN A 364 -16.65 8.82 -18.06
N VAL A 365 -16.73 8.26 -19.27
CA VAL A 365 -15.57 7.87 -20.07
C VAL A 365 -14.68 9.08 -20.36
N TYR A 366 -15.26 10.18 -20.83
CA TYR A 366 -14.52 11.42 -21.10
C TYR A 366 -13.75 11.94 -19.88
N GLU A 367 -14.41 12.05 -18.73
CA GLU A 367 -13.77 12.52 -17.49
C GLU A 367 -12.66 11.55 -17.02
N CYS A 368 -12.87 10.25 -17.17
CA CYS A 368 -11.85 9.24 -16.87
C CYS A 368 -10.64 9.35 -17.81
N THR A 369 -10.85 9.61 -19.11
CA THR A 369 -9.78 9.84 -20.09
C THR A 369 -8.96 11.08 -19.72
N VAL A 370 -9.61 12.21 -19.43
CA VAL A 370 -8.92 13.46 -19.04
C VAL A 370 -8.09 13.24 -17.78
N ARG A 371 -8.65 12.55 -16.78
CA ARG A 371 -7.92 12.18 -15.55
C ARG A 371 -6.71 11.31 -15.86
N HIS A 372 -6.83 10.31 -16.74
CA HIS A 372 -5.71 9.43 -17.05
C HIS A 372 -4.58 10.18 -17.77
N TYR A 373 -4.93 11.06 -18.70
CA TYR A 373 -3.96 11.91 -19.40
C TYR A 373 -3.16 12.82 -18.44
N GLN A 374 -3.82 13.37 -17.42
CA GLN A 374 -3.17 14.17 -16.39
C GLN A 374 -2.18 13.38 -15.53
N ILE A 375 -2.50 12.11 -15.22
CA ILE A 375 -1.61 11.23 -14.46
C ILE A 375 -0.32 11.02 -15.25
N PHE A 376 -0.42 10.72 -16.54
CA PHE A 376 0.76 10.55 -17.40
C PHE A 376 1.62 11.82 -17.49
N LEU A 377 1.03 12.99 -17.66
CA LEU A 377 1.77 14.25 -17.72
C LEU A 377 2.49 14.62 -16.41
N THR A 378 2.03 14.06 -15.28
CA THR A 378 2.61 14.35 -13.95
C THR A 378 3.84 13.48 -13.68
N ASP A 379 3.86 12.23 -14.14
CA ASP A 379 5.00 11.31 -13.96
C ASP A 379 6.09 11.51 -15.03
N ARG A 380 6.76 12.67 -14.95
CA ARG A 380 7.83 13.04 -15.90
C ARG A 380 9.04 12.09 -15.83
N ALA A 381 9.28 11.39 -14.73
CA ALA A 381 10.42 10.50 -14.64
C ALA A 381 10.20 9.22 -15.47
N ALA A 382 9.01 8.62 -15.36
CA ALA A 382 8.64 7.44 -16.14
C ALA A 382 8.64 7.72 -17.65
N TRP A 383 8.06 8.85 -18.06
CA TRP A 383 8.02 9.32 -19.45
C TRP A 383 9.43 9.48 -20.06
N ILE A 384 10.37 10.11 -19.33
CA ILE A 384 11.75 10.32 -19.81
C ILE A 384 12.46 8.97 -19.96
N ALA A 385 12.27 8.06 -19.00
CA ALA A 385 12.88 6.74 -19.03
C ALA A 385 12.38 5.89 -20.20
N GLU A 386 11.06 5.88 -20.47
CA GLU A 386 10.46 5.14 -21.58
C GLU A 386 10.92 5.68 -22.95
N ALA A 387 10.91 7.01 -23.13
CA ALA A 387 11.41 7.65 -24.34
C ALA A 387 12.92 7.42 -24.56
N GLY A 388 13.73 7.55 -23.50
CA GLY A 388 15.17 7.31 -23.57
C GLY A 388 15.49 5.85 -23.91
N GLY A 389 14.83 4.90 -23.24
CA GLY A 389 15.01 3.47 -23.47
C GLY A 389 14.64 3.04 -24.89
N THR A 390 13.50 3.53 -25.40
CA THR A 390 13.04 3.22 -26.77
C THR A 390 13.99 3.74 -27.85
N ILE A 391 14.58 4.93 -27.68
CA ILE A 391 15.58 5.48 -28.61
C ILE A 391 16.85 4.62 -28.60
N VAL A 392 17.35 4.24 -27.42
CA VAL A 392 18.54 3.39 -27.30
C VAL A 392 18.31 2.03 -27.97
N GLN A 393 17.16 1.39 -27.71
CA GLN A 393 16.77 0.14 -28.35
C GLN A 393 16.71 0.27 -29.88
N ALA A 394 16.14 1.35 -30.40
CA ALA A 394 16.06 1.60 -31.84
C ALA A 394 17.44 1.80 -32.49
N LEU A 395 18.36 2.51 -31.82
CA LEU A 395 19.72 2.71 -32.32
C LEU A 395 20.53 1.41 -32.32
N LEU A 396 20.44 0.62 -31.25
CA LEU A 396 21.10 -0.68 -31.15
C LEU A 396 20.62 -1.63 -32.26
N LEU A 397 19.31 -1.77 -32.43
CA LEU A 397 18.76 -2.66 -33.46
C LEU A 397 19.00 -2.12 -34.88
N GLY A 398 18.89 -0.81 -35.08
CA GLY A 398 19.17 -0.15 -36.35
C GLY A 398 20.63 -0.26 -36.78
N THR A 399 21.58 -0.22 -35.83
CA THR A 399 23.01 -0.42 -36.13
C THR A 399 23.33 -1.87 -36.48
N LEU A 400 22.71 -2.83 -35.80
CA LEU A 400 22.90 -4.27 -36.06
C LEU A 400 22.54 -4.64 -37.51
N PHE A 401 21.44 -4.09 -38.01
CA PHE A 401 20.91 -4.37 -39.36
C PHE A 401 21.22 -3.26 -40.36
N ARG A 402 22.29 -2.48 -40.15
CA ARG A 402 22.57 -1.28 -40.94
C ARG A 402 22.69 -1.53 -42.44
N ASN A 403 21.94 -0.76 -43.23
CA ASN A 403 22.01 -0.65 -44.69
C ASN A 403 22.05 -1.99 -45.45
N GLN A 404 21.00 -2.79 -45.32
CA GLN A 404 20.90 -4.09 -45.99
C GLN A 404 20.80 -3.95 -47.51
N ARG A 405 21.68 -4.62 -48.26
CA ARG A 405 21.66 -4.62 -49.74
C ARG A 405 20.45 -5.39 -50.30
N ALA A 406 19.95 -4.99 -51.47
CA ALA A 406 18.84 -5.64 -52.16
C ALA A 406 19.30 -6.85 -53.01
N VAL A 407 19.94 -7.80 -52.34
CA VAL A 407 20.41 -9.08 -52.92
C VAL A 407 19.73 -10.26 -52.23
N THR A 408 19.69 -11.43 -52.86
CA THR A 408 19.01 -12.62 -52.32
C THR A 408 19.56 -13.09 -50.97
N GLU A 409 20.87 -12.97 -50.76
CA GLU A 409 21.52 -13.23 -49.48
C GLU A 409 20.98 -12.32 -48.34
N GLY A 410 20.57 -11.09 -48.68
CA GLY A 410 20.04 -10.10 -47.75
C GLY A 410 18.53 -10.25 -47.45
N LEU A 411 17.83 -11.19 -48.08
CA LEU A 411 16.40 -11.42 -47.82
C LEU A 411 16.16 -11.93 -46.40
N TYR A 412 16.99 -12.89 -45.95
CA TYR A 412 16.89 -13.47 -44.61
C TYR A 412 17.26 -12.47 -43.52
N THR A 413 18.29 -11.64 -43.72
CA THR A 413 18.69 -10.60 -42.76
C THR A 413 17.64 -9.50 -42.65
N ARG A 414 17.03 -9.08 -43.78
CA ARG A 414 15.91 -8.13 -43.77
C ARG A 414 14.69 -8.69 -43.04
N ALA A 415 14.32 -9.94 -43.32
CA ALA A 415 13.19 -10.58 -42.65
C ALA A 415 13.45 -10.75 -41.13
N SER A 416 14.70 -11.06 -40.74
CA SER A 416 15.11 -11.08 -39.33
C SER A 416 14.95 -9.71 -38.66
N ALA A 417 15.31 -8.62 -39.36
CA ALA A 417 15.13 -7.26 -38.86
C ALA A 417 13.65 -6.93 -38.61
N LEU A 418 12.74 -7.32 -39.52
CA LEU A 418 11.30 -7.15 -39.33
C LEU A 418 10.78 -7.92 -38.11
N PHE A 419 11.23 -9.17 -37.93
CA PHE A 419 10.89 -9.98 -36.78
C PHE A 419 11.31 -9.32 -35.45
N PHE A 420 12.54 -8.81 -35.36
CA PHE A 420 13.01 -8.13 -34.15
C PHE A 420 12.24 -6.84 -33.85
N CYS A 421 11.80 -6.10 -34.87
CA CYS A 421 10.94 -4.94 -34.68
C CYS A 421 9.62 -5.33 -34.00
N VAL A 422 8.98 -6.42 -34.43
CA VAL A 422 7.73 -6.91 -33.82
C VAL A 422 7.97 -7.49 -32.42
N LEU A 423 9.08 -8.19 -32.22
CA LEU A 423 9.44 -8.79 -30.94
C LEU A 423 9.60 -7.75 -29.82
N ILE A 424 10.36 -6.67 -30.06
CA ILE A 424 10.59 -5.62 -29.06
C ILE A 424 9.27 -4.97 -28.67
N MET A 425 8.36 -4.79 -29.63
CA MET A 425 7.02 -4.27 -29.36
C MET A 425 6.19 -5.19 -28.47
N GLY A 426 6.25 -6.50 -28.71
CA GLY A 426 5.58 -7.49 -27.86
C GLY A 426 6.12 -7.49 -26.43
N LEU A 427 7.44 -7.38 -26.27
CA LEU A 427 8.09 -7.26 -24.96
C LEU A 427 7.66 -5.98 -24.23
N GLN A 428 7.67 -4.83 -24.90
CA GLN A 428 7.21 -3.56 -24.33
C GLN A 428 5.73 -3.60 -23.93
N ALA A 429 4.86 -4.18 -24.78
CA ALA A 429 3.45 -4.34 -24.46
C ALA A 429 3.22 -5.26 -23.24
N SER A 430 4.08 -6.25 -23.05
CA SER A 430 3.98 -7.17 -21.91
C SER A 430 4.25 -6.50 -20.57
N ALA A 431 5.00 -5.39 -20.51
CA ALA A 431 5.30 -4.66 -19.27
C ALA A 431 4.07 -3.94 -18.67
N GLU A 432 3.06 -3.60 -19.49
CA GLU A 432 1.91 -2.80 -19.05
C GLU A 432 0.97 -3.50 -18.06
N PHE A 433 0.98 -4.83 -18.03
CA PHE A 433 0.05 -5.59 -17.18
C PHE A 433 0.23 -5.25 -15.69
N GLY A 434 1.45 -4.91 -15.26
CA GLY A 434 1.80 -4.57 -13.87
C GLY A 434 1.04 -3.34 -13.35
N ASN A 435 0.85 -2.32 -14.20
CA ASN A 435 0.16 -1.07 -13.83
C ASN A 435 -1.31 -1.31 -13.44
N THR A 436 -1.95 -2.33 -14.02
CA THR A 436 -3.35 -2.68 -13.71
C THR A 436 -3.51 -3.16 -12.26
N PHE A 437 -2.52 -3.88 -11.73
CA PHE A 437 -2.56 -4.37 -10.35
C PHE A 437 -2.39 -3.23 -9.32
N VAL A 438 -1.56 -2.24 -9.63
CA VAL A 438 -1.35 -1.06 -8.76
C VAL A 438 -2.63 -0.21 -8.67
N GLN A 439 -3.37 -0.08 -9.77
CA GLN A 439 -4.58 0.76 -9.83
C GLN A 439 -5.84 0.05 -9.31
N ARG A 440 -5.88 -1.29 -9.30
CA ARG A 440 -7.07 -2.07 -8.95
C ARG A 440 -7.65 -1.72 -7.56
N PRO A 441 -6.88 -1.61 -6.46
CA PRO A 441 -7.45 -1.28 -5.15
C PRO A 441 -8.16 0.08 -5.15
N ILE A 442 -7.64 1.05 -5.91
CA ILE A 442 -8.25 2.38 -6.06
C ILE A 442 -9.57 2.27 -6.82
N LEU A 443 -9.60 1.49 -7.91
CA LEU A 443 -10.81 1.28 -8.70
C LEU A 443 -11.92 0.59 -7.91
N LEU A 444 -11.58 -0.43 -7.12
CA LEU A 444 -12.55 -1.18 -6.30
C LEU A 444 -13.22 -0.27 -5.26
N LYS A 445 -12.45 0.59 -4.60
CA LYS A 445 -13.00 1.60 -3.68
C LYS A 445 -13.94 2.58 -4.40
N GLN A 446 -13.56 3.04 -5.59
CA GLN A 446 -14.40 3.95 -6.39
C GLN A 446 -15.67 3.27 -6.93
N LYS A 447 -15.61 1.95 -7.18
CA LYS A 447 -16.76 1.10 -7.52
C LYS A 447 -17.71 0.93 -6.34
N ALA A 448 -17.20 0.71 -5.13
CA ALA A 448 -18.01 0.60 -3.91
C ALA A 448 -18.84 1.87 -3.67
N LEU A 449 -18.24 3.04 -3.93
CA LEU A 449 -18.90 4.35 -3.87
C LEU A 449 -19.77 4.68 -5.09
N ARG A 450 -19.82 3.81 -6.10
CA ARG A 450 -20.49 4.02 -7.39
C ARG A 450 -20.17 5.36 -8.05
N PHE A 451 -18.93 5.85 -7.89
CA PHE A 451 -18.50 7.14 -8.42
C PHE A 451 -18.56 7.17 -9.97
N TYR A 452 -18.15 6.08 -10.60
CA TYR A 452 -18.33 5.80 -12.03
C TYR A 452 -18.37 4.27 -12.25
N ARG A 453 -18.77 3.81 -13.43
CA ARG A 453 -18.69 2.38 -13.77
C ARG A 453 -17.24 1.97 -14.02
N PRO A 454 -16.75 0.84 -13.47
CA PRO A 454 -15.45 0.28 -13.86
C PRO A 454 -15.25 0.16 -15.36
N ALA A 455 -16.33 -0.13 -16.10
CA ALA A 455 -16.34 -0.09 -17.56
C ALA A 455 -15.94 1.29 -18.15
N ALA A 456 -16.40 2.39 -17.56
CA ALA A 456 -16.05 3.75 -18.00
C ALA A 456 -14.57 4.06 -17.76
N TYR A 457 -14.01 3.57 -16.65
CA TYR A 457 -12.60 3.68 -16.36
C TYR A 457 -11.74 2.89 -17.35
N ALA A 458 -12.11 1.64 -17.61
CA ALA A 458 -11.43 0.78 -18.59
C ALA A 458 -11.34 1.46 -19.97
N LEU A 459 -12.48 1.94 -20.48
CA LEU A 459 -12.54 2.66 -21.75
C LEU A 459 -11.77 3.99 -21.69
N GLY A 460 -11.88 4.71 -20.58
CA GLY A 460 -11.18 5.98 -20.39
C GLY A 460 -9.67 5.82 -20.44
N GLN A 461 -9.15 4.74 -19.83
CA GLN A 461 -7.75 4.35 -19.86
C GLN A 461 -7.31 3.99 -21.30
N ILE A 462 -8.04 3.10 -21.98
CA ILE A 462 -7.73 2.68 -23.35
C ILE A 462 -7.72 3.88 -24.32
N LEU A 463 -8.66 4.81 -24.19
CA LEU A 463 -8.71 6.02 -25.01
C LEU A 463 -7.54 6.98 -24.76
N ALA A 464 -7.05 7.06 -23.52
CA ALA A 464 -5.88 7.86 -23.17
C ALA A 464 -4.57 7.20 -23.63
N ASP A 465 -4.53 5.88 -23.78
CA ASP A 465 -3.36 5.15 -24.31
C ASP A 465 -3.14 5.42 -25.81
N VAL A 466 -4.22 5.60 -26.60
CA VAL A 466 -4.16 5.86 -28.05
C VAL A 466 -3.20 7.02 -28.38
N PRO A 467 -3.37 8.25 -27.84
CA PRO A 467 -2.44 9.35 -28.11
C PRO A 467 -1.05 9.12 -27.50
N TRP A 468 -0.99 8.47 -26.33
CA TRP A 468 0.26 8.22 -25.61
C TRP A 468 1.20 7.30 -26.39
N LYS A 469 0.66 6.25 -27.00
CA LYS A 469 1.43 5.25 -27.75
C LYS A 469 2.03 5.77 -29.05
N PHE A 470 1.71 6.99 -29.49
CA PHE A 470 2.46 7.65 -30.57
C PHE A 470 3.92 7.94 -30.21
N ILE A 471 4.30 7.90 -28.93
CA ILE A 471 5.72 7.98 -28.52
C ILE A 471 6.58 6.90 -29.18
N PHE A 472 5.98 5.77 -29.58
CA PHE A 472 6.61 4.71 -30.35
C PHE A 472 7.17 5.17 -31.72
N ILE A 473 6.76 6.35 -32.24
CA ILE A 473 7.39 6.96 -33.41
C ILE A 473 8.90 7.18 -33.17
N LEU A 474 9.31 7.50 -31.93
CA LEU A 474 10.72 7.65 -31.56
C LEU A 474 11.52 6.36 -31.75
N TYR A 475 10.87 5.21 -31.65
CA TYR A 475 11.47 3.91 -31.97
C TYR A 475 11.47 3.65 -33.49
N SER A 476 10.34 3.90 -34.17
CA SER A 476 10.16 3.58 -35.59
C SER A 476 11.00 4.42 -36.55
N LEU A 477 11.26 5.69 -36.21
CA LEU A 477 11.92 6.63 -37.12
C LEU A 477 13.41 6.30 -37.32
N PRO A 478 14.25 6.15 -36.27
CA PRO A 478 15.66 5.80 -36.47
C PRO A 478 15.83 4.44 -37.15
N ILE A 479 15.08 3.43 -36.71
CA ILE A 479 15.26 2.05 -37.16
C ILE A 479 14.96 1.86 -38.65
N TYR A 480 13.88 2.48 -39.15
CA TYR A 480 13.46 2.35 -40.54
C TYR A 480 14.53 2.83 -41.53
N TRP A 481 15.11 4.02 -41.25
CA TRP A 481 16.12 4.63 -42.10
C TRP A 481 17.49 3.97 -41.95
N MET A 482 17.85 3.49 -40.74
CA MET A 482 19.13 2.82 -40.50
C MET A 482 19.23 1.45 -41.17
N ILE A 483 18.16 0.66 -41.15
CA ILE A 483 18.13 -0.65 -41.82
C ILE A 483 18.22 -0.49 -43.35
N GLY A 484 17.72 0.62 -43.88
CA GLY A 484 17.63 0.86 -45.32
C GLY A 484 16.39 0.24 -45.94
N PHE A 485 15.25 0.32 -45.24
CA PHE A 485 13.94 -0.02 -45.78
C PHE A 485 13.54 0.92 -46.93
N GLN A 486 12.43 0.59 -47.61
CA GLN A 486 12.07 1.27 -48.85
C GLN A 486 11.84 2.77 -48.62
N ARG A 487 12.54 3.62 -49.34
CA ARG A 487 12.51 5.09 -49.12
C ARG A 487 11.28 5.78 -49.72
N THR A 488 10.18 5.06 -49.93
CA THR A 488 8.93 5.64 -50.42
C THR A 488 8.05 6.08 -49.25
N ALA A 489 7.36 7.21 -49.40
CA ALA A 489 6.44 7.71 -48.37
C ALA A 489 5.32 6.69 -48.06
N GLY A 490 4.79 6.03 -49.10
CA GLY A 490 3.73 5.02 -48.96
C GLY A 490 4.16 3.81 -48.11
N SER A 491 5.36 3.27 -48.34
CA SER A 491 5.89 2.15 -47.54
C SER A 491 6.09 2.55 -46.08
N PHE A 492 6.61 3.75 -45.82
CA PHE A 492 6.86 4.21 -44.45
C PHE A 492 5.58 4.39 -43.62
N PHE A 493 4.54 5.04 -44.18
CA PHE A 493 3.29 5.21 -43.45
C PHE A 493 2.55 3.88 -43.25
N THR A 494 2.62 2.97 -44.22
CA THR A 494 2.05 1.63 -44.09
C THR A 494 2.74 0.83 -43.00
N TRP A 495 4.09 0.89 -42.93
CA TRP A 495 4.89 0.33 -41.84
C TRP A 495 4.45 0.87 -40.47
N LEU A 496 4.35 2.20 -40.35
CA LEU A 496 3.96 2.86 -39.11
C LEU A 496 2.57 2.43 -38.63
N VAL A 497 1.58 2.39 -39.53
CA VAL A 497 0.21 1.96 -39.21
C VAL A 497 0.17 0.49 -38.78
N CYS A 498 0.89 -0.40 -39.48
CA CYS A 498 0.92 -1.82 -39.13
C CYS A 498 1.50 -2.03 -37.72
N LEU A 499 2.62 -1.41 -37.41
CA LEU A 499 3.25 -1.50 -36.09
C LEU A 499 2.38 -0.89 -34.99
N TYR A 500 1.83 0.30 -35.22
CA TYR A 500 1.00 0.98 -34.23
C TYR A 500 -0.25 0.16 -33.88
N MET A 501 -0.95 -0.39 -34.88
CA MET A 501 -2.12 -1.24 -34.64
C MET A 501 -1.76 -2.54 -33.91
N GLY A 502 -0.61 -3.14 -34.24
CA GLY A 502 -0.07 -4.29 -33.52
C GLY A 502 0.23 -3.97 -32.04
N LEU A 503 0.87 -2.83 -31.77
CA LEU A 503 1.17 -2.38 -30.41
C LEU A 503 -0.09 -2.23 -29.57
N MET A 504 -1.10 -1.56 -30.12
CA MET A 504 -2.37 -1.32 -29.44
C MET A 504 -3.11 -2.63 -29.16
N ALA A 505 -3.16 -3.55 -30.13
CA ALA A 505 -3.80 -4.86 -29.95
C ALA A 505 -3.11 -5.69 -28.85
N LEU A 506 -1.77 -5.76 -28.86
CA LEU A 506 -0.99 -6.52 -27.88
C LEU A 506 -1.09 -5.93 -26.47
N SER A 507 -1.03 -4.60 -26.33
CA SER A 507 -1.17 -3.90 -25.04
C SER A 507 -2.50 -4.25 -24.36
N VAL A 508 -3.62 -4.12 -25.07
CA VAL A 508 -4.94 -4.41 -24.50
C VAL A 508 -5.13 -5.91 -24.22
N MET A 509 -4.53 -6.78 -25.04
CA MET A 509 -4.54 -8.23 -24.81
C MET A 509 -3.81 -8.61 -23.51
N PHE A 510 -2.60 -8.10 -23.27
CA PHE A 510 -1.89 -8.36 -22.00
C PHE A 510 -2.63 -7.76 -20.79
N ARG A 511 -3.28 -6.60 -20.97
CA ARG A 511 -4.13 -5.99 -19.93
C ARG A 511 -5.34 -6.86 -19.60
N ALA A 512 -5.95 -7.51 -20.59
CA ALA A 512 -7.06 -8.44 -20.35
C ALA A 512 -6.66 -9.56 -19.38
N ILE A 513 -5.45 -10.10 -19.50
CA ILE A 513 -4.94 -11.15 -18.60
C ILE A 513 -4.86 -10.65 -17.15
N ALA A 514 -4.39 -9.41 -16.93
CA ALA A 514 -4.32 -8.81 -15.60
C ALA A 514 -5.70 -8.66 -14.94
N VAL A 515 -6.74 -8.35 -15.74
CA VAL A 515 -8.11 -8.19 -15.22
C VAL A 515 -8.70 -9.50 -14.71
N PHE A 516 -8.41 -10.64 -15.35
CA PHE A 516 -8.97 -11.95 -14.94
C PHE A 516 -8.14 -12.68 -13.87
N THR A 517 -7.00 -12.14 -13.48
CA THR A 517 -6.10 -12.76 -12.50
C THR A 517 -6.14 -12.02 -11.17
N ASN A 518 -6.03 -12.74 -10.05
CA ASN A 518 -6.13 -12.19 -8.69
C ASN A 518 -4.80 -11.66 -8.15
N SER A 519 -3.67 -12.15 -8.67
CA SER A 519 -2.32 -11.84 -8.18
C SER A 519 -1.37 -11.70 -9.36
N ILE A 520 -0.38 -10.81 -9.23
CA ILE A 520 0.66 -10.58 -10.24
C ILE A 520 1.47 -11.85 -10.52
N ASN A 521 1.82 -12.62 -9.47
CA ASN A 521 2.60 -13.87 -9.59
C ASN A 521 1.89 -14.93 -10.44
N ARG A 522 0.54 -14.97 -10.40
CA ARG A 522 -0.25 -15.91 -11.21
C ARG A 522 -0.51 -15.40 -12.63
N ALA A 523 -0.44 -14.09 -12.85
CA ALA A 523 -0.65 -13.47 -14.16
C ALA A 523 0.56 -13.62 -15.08
N ILE A 524 1.76 -13.75 -14.53
CA ILE A 524 3.00 -13.85 -15.31
C ILE A 524 3.05 -15.12 -16.16
N LEU A 525 2.52 -16.25 -15.68
CA LEU A 525 2.49 -17.50 -16.44
C LEU A 525 1.74 -17.37 -17.78
N PRO A 526 0.46 -16.93 -17.81
CA PRO A 526 -0.25 -16.76 -19.07
C PRO A 526 0.34 -15.63 -19.93
N VAL A 527 0.88 -14.55 -19.34
CA VAL A 527 1.57 -13.49 -20.09
C VAL A 527 2.80 -14.05 -20.82
N GLY A 528 3.65 -14.77 -20.10
CA GLY A 528 4.84 -15.41 -20.63
C GLY A 528 4.52 -16.40 -21.73
N LEU A 529 3.61 -17.35 -21.46
CA LEU A 529 3.23 -18.35 -22.45
C LEU A 529 2.66 -17.72 -23.72
N LEU A 530 1.79 -16.72 -23.58
CA LEU A 530 1.25 -16.01 -24.71
C LEU A 530 2.34 -15.28 -25.50
N LEU A 531 3.27 -14.60 -24.83
CA LEU A 531 4.39 -13.95 -25.49
C LEU A 531 5.24 -14.96 -26.28
N ASN A 532 5.55 -16.12 -25.70
CA ASN A 532 6.31 -17.16 -26.39
C ASN A 532 5.54 -17.72 -27.60
N VAL A 533 4.24 -17.97 -27.43
CA VAL A 533 3.33 -18.39 -28.53
C VAL A 533 3.37 -17.38 -29.67
N LEU A 534 3.28 -16.08 -29.37
CA LEU A 534 3.33 -15.04 -30.39
C LEU A 534 4.66 -15.05 -31.14
N ILE A 535 5.77 -15.16 -30.41
CA ILE A 535 7.13 -15.12 -30.98
C ILE A 535 7.36 -16.29 -31.95
N ILE A 536 7.03 -17.51 -31.53
CA ILE A 536 7.23 -18.72 -32.33
C ILE A 536 6.36 -18.71 -33.60
N TYR A 537 5.10 -18.28 -33.46
CA TYR A 537 4.11 -18.39 -34.53
C TYR A 537 3.90 -17.09 -35.33
N THR A 538 4.77 -16.09 -35.15
CA THR A 538 4.82 -14.87 -36.01
C THR A 538 4.92 -15.20 -37.51
N GLY A 539 5.44 -16.39 -37.84
CA GLY A 539 5.47 -16.90 -39.21
C GLY A 539 6.76 -16.67 -39.97
N PHE A 540 7.78 -16.10 -39.32
CA PHE A 540 9.12 -15.94 -39.88
C PHE A 540 9.93 -17.26 -39.90
N TYR A 541 10.03 -17.95 -38.76
CA TYR A 541 10.84 -19.18 -38.65
C TYR A 541 10.07 -20.47 -38.99
N ILE A 542 8.83 -20.58 -38.50
CA ILE A 542 7.93 -21.67 -38.90
C ILE A 542 7.05 -21.12 -40.01
N THR A 543 7.32 -21.55 -41.24
CA THR A 543 6.52 -21.12 -42.39
C THR A 543 5.09 -21.67 -42.27
N PRO A 544 4.08 -20.95 -42.79
CA PRO A 544 2.67 -21.35 -42.72
C PRO A 544 2.33 -22.81 -43.07
N PRO A 545 2.93 -23.45 -44.10
CA PRO A 545 2.66 -24.86 -44.36
C PRO A 545 3.13 -25.82 -43.26
N GLY A 546 4.15 -25.43 -42.47
CA GLY A 546 4.62 -26.20 -41.31
C GLY A 546 3.90 -25.89 -39.99
N MET A 547 3.04 -24.86 -39.96
CA MET A 547 2.31 -24.48 -38.75
C MET A 547 1.23 -25.50 -38.39
N LYS A 548 1.07 -25.78 -37.09
CA LYS A 548 -0.05 -26.58 -36.59
C LYS A 548 -1.36 -25.79 -36.71
N PHE A 549 -2.43 -26.46 -37.15
CA PHE A 549 -3.72 -25.84 -37.49
C PHE A 549 -4.30 -24.97 -36.36
N TRP A 550 -4.25 -25.44 -35.10
CA TRP A 550 -4.83 -24.72 -33.95
C TRP A 550 -4.07 -23.42 -33.56
N LEU A 551 -2.83 -23.22 -33.99
CA LEU A 551 -2.05 -21.98 -33.77
C LEU A 551 -1.88 -21.15 -35.04
N SER A 552 -2.46 -21.59 -36.17
CA SER A 552 -2.34 -20.93 -37.47
C SER A 552 -2.95 -19.52 -37.51
N TRP A 553 -3.87 -19.19 -36.58
CA TRP A 553 -4.48 -17.86 -36.50
C TRP A 553 -3.50 -16.73 -36.14
N ILE A 554 -2.37 -17.04 -35.51
CA ILE A 554 -1.35 -16.05 -35.10
C ILE A 554 -0.68 -15.41 -36.32
N ARG A 555 -0.63 -16.14 -37.45
CA ARG A 555 -0.13 -15.63 -38.74
C ARG A 555 -0.81 -14.33 -39.17
N TYR A 556 -2.06 -14.10 -38.77
CA TYR A 556 -2.80 -12.90 -39.15
C TYR A 556 -2.35 -11.64 -38.40
N LEU A 557 -1.51 -11.77 -37.37
CA LEU A 557 -0.98 -10.63 -36.62
C LEU A 557 0.18 -9.94 -37.36
N ASP A 558 0.92 -10.65 -38.22
CA ASP A 558 2.01 -10.07 -39.01
C ASP A 558 1.52 -9.60 -40.40
N SER A 559 1.74 -8.31 -40.70
CA SER A 559 1.37 -7.67 -41.97
C SER A 559 2.57 -7.06 -42.70
N ILE A 560 3.73 -7.09 -42.06
CA ILE A 560 4.79 -6.12 -42.30
C ILE A 560 5.75 -6.61 -43.39
N ALA A 561 5.97 -7.92 -43.46
CA ALA A 561 6.78 -8.55 -44.50
C ALA A 561 6.30 -8.21 -45.92
N LEU A 562 4.98 -8.12 -46.15
CA LEU A 562 4.44 -7.82 -47.47
C LEU A 562 4.76 -6.38 -47.92
N ASN A 563 4.77 -5.41 -47.00
CA ASN A 563 5.08 -4.02 -47.31
C ASN A 563 6.55 -3.82 -47.70
N GLU A 564 7.47 -4.42 -46.95
CA GLU A 564 8.91 -4.18 -47.16
C GLU A 564 9.56 -5.12 -48.16
N ILE A 565 9.22 -6.42 -48.11
CA ILE A 565 9.80 -7.42 -49.02
C ILE A 565 9.02 -7.48 -50.33
N GLY A 566 7.70 -7.31 -50.29
CA GLY A 566 6.83 -7.49 -51.47
C GLY A 566 7.09 -6.50 -52.62
N SER A 567 7.29 -5.21 -52.35
CA SER A 567 7.48 -4.20 -53.41
C SER A 567 8.90 -4.12 -53.99
N GLY A 568 9.86 -4.88 -53.45
CA GLY A 568 11.26 -4.87 -53.90
C GLY A 568 11.58 -5.94 -54.96
N SER A 569 12.54 -5.63 -55.84
CA SER A 569 13.25 -6.61 -56.68
C SER A 569 14.65 -6.85 -56.12
N TYR A 570 15.06 -8.12 -56.04
CA TYR A 570 16.32 -8.52 -55.43
C TYR A 570 17.22 -9.17 -56.48
N ALA A 571 18.47 -8.71 -56.62
CA ALA A 571 19.43 -9.33 -57.51
C ALA A 571 19.93 -10.66 -56.90
N CYS A 572 20.03 -11.71 -57.70
CA CYS A 572 20.54 -13.00 -57.27
C CYS A 572 22.02 -12.88 -56.89
N SER A 573 22.36 -13.29 -55.67
CA SER A 573 23.75 -13.35 -55.20
C SER A 573 24.52 -14.37 -56.05
N LEU A 574 25.81 -14.13 -56.25
CA LEU A 574 26.71 -15.07 -56.93
C LEU A 574 26.66 -16.46 -56.26
N HIS A 575 26.38 -16.51 -54.95
CA HIS A 575 26.23 -17.73 -54.17
C HIS A 575 24.85 -18.40 -54.23
N ASP A 576 23.87 -17.82 -54.94
CA ASP A 576 22.57 -18.44 -55.17
C ASP A 576 22.29 -18.79 -56.66
N ILE A 577 23.10 -18.35 -57.62
CA ILE A 577 22.95 -18.72 -59.05
C ILE A 577 23.15 -20.23 -59.23
N VAL A 578 22.24 -20.93 -59.91
CA VAL A 578 22.33 -22.37 -60.24
C VAL A 578 21.83 -22.59 -61.68
N PRO A 579 22.52 -23.39 -62.52
CA PRO A 579 23.82 -24.05 -62.29
C PRO A 579 25.01 -23.07 -62.30
N ARG A 580 26.15 -23.49 -61.73
CA ARG A 580 27.38 -22.69 -61.60
C ARG A 580 28.54 -23.35 -62.33
N GLY A 581 29.41 -22.54 -62.93
CA GLY A 581 30.67 -22.97 -63.52
C GLY A 581 31.07 -22.09 -64.70
N GLU A 582 32.33 -22.14 -65.10
CA GLU A 582 32.87 -21.33 -66.21
C GLU A 582 32.18 -21.59 -67.56
N LEU A 583 31.56 -22.77 -67.71
CA LEU A 583 30.79 -23.18 -68.90
C LEU A 583 29.34 -22.69 -68.88
N TYR A 584 28.82 -22.21 -67.74
CA TYR A 584 27.42 -21.84 -67.56
C TYR A 584 27.26 -20.32 -67.48
N ASN A 585 27.64 -19.58 -68.52
CA ASN A 585 27.56 -18.10 -68.55
C ASN A 585 26.26 -17.54 -69.14
N GLU A 586 25.43 -18.40 -69.75
CA GLU A 586 24.17 -17.98 -70.36
C GLU A 586 23.06 -17.82 -69.33
N LYS A 587 22.54 -16.58 -69.21
CA LYS A 587 21.50 -16.22 -68.23
C LYS A 587 20.19 -16.97 -68.44
N SER A 588 19.90 -17.42 -69.66
CA SER A 588 18.70 -18.19 -70.04
C SER A 588 18.60 -19.55 -69.33
N PHE A 589 19.74 -20.17 -69.03
CA PHE A 589 19.82 -21.47 -68.38
C PHE A 589 20.13 -21.38 -66.88
N GLN A 590 20.26 -20.16 -66.36
CA GLN A 590 20.50 -19.89 -64.94
C GLN A 590 19.19 -19.52 -64.22
N ALA A 591 19.10 -19.94 -62.96
CA ALA A 591 18.04 -19.55 -62.03
C ALA A 591 18.67 -19.22 -60.66
N CYS A 592 17.89 -18.61 -59.78
CA CYS A 592 18.31 -18.39 -58.40
C CYS A 592 17.83 -19.54 -57.49
N ALA A 593 18.68 -20.05 -56.61
CA ALA A 593 18.38 -21.12 -55.65
C ALA A 593 17.57 -20.64 -54.44
N VAL A 594 16.57 -19.80 -54.70
CA VAL A 594 15.66 -19.22 -53.71
C VAL A 594 14.23 -19.43 -54.17
N SER A 595 13.33 -19.78 -53.26
CA SER A 595 11.90 -20.00 -53.53
C SER A 595 11.27 -18.83 -54.28
N GLY A 596 10.52 -19.12 -55.34
CA GLY A 596 9.85 -18.10 -56.17
C GLY A 596 10.71 -17.49 -57.28
N SER A 597 11.91 -18.01 -57.53
CA SER A 597 12.70 -17.66 -58.72
C SER A 597 12.12 -18.28 -60.00
N VAL A 598 12.33 -17.61 -61.13
CA VAL A 598 11.91 -18.06 -62.46
C VAL A 598 13.15 -18.37 -63.29
N ALA A 599 13.15 -19.51 -64.01
CA ALA A 599 14.26 -19.89 -64.88
C ALA A 599 14.52 -18.81 -65.94
N GLY A 600 15.78 -18.45 -66.16
CA GLY A 600 16.18 -17.41 -67.10
C GLY A 600 16.24 -15.98 -66.52
N GLN A 601 15.86 -15.79 -65.24
CA GLN A 601 15.87 -14.48 -64.58
C GLN A 601 16.77 -14.47 -63.34
N LEU A 602 17.73 -13.55 -63.31
CA LEU A 602 18.63 -13.31 -62.17
C LEU A 602 18.11 -12.25 -61.19
N ASN A 603 16.91 -11.71 -61.41
CA ASN A 603 16.23 -10.80 -60.49
C ASN A 603 15.00 -11.51 -59.91
N LEU A 604 14.95 -11.62 -58.59
CA LEU A 604 13.84 -12.21 -57.84
C LEU A 604 12.84 -11.12 -57.45
N SER A 605 11.57 -11.32 -57.78
CA SER A 605 10.48 -10.48 -57.27
C SER A 605 10.14 -10.88 -55.84
N GLY A 606 10.14 -9.92 -54.90
CA GLY A 606 9.80 -10.18 -53.51
C GLY A 606 8.36 -10.68 -53.31
N ARG A 607 7.40 -10.30 -54.17
CA ARG A 607 6.02 -10.82 -54.12
C ARG A 607 5.95 -12.32 -54.40
N LEU A 608 6.68 -12.79 -55.41
CA LEU A 608 6.73 -14.21 -55.76
C LEU A 608 7.39 -15.01 -54.65
N TYR A 609 8.47 -14.48 -54.06
CA TYR A 609 9.10 -15.07 -52.88
C TYR A 609 8.11 -15.24 -51.72
N LEU A 610 7.41 -14.17 -51.32
CA LEU A 610 6.44 -14.21 -50.22
C LEU A 610 5.22 -15.09 -50.51
N MET A 611 4.80 -15.18 -51.78
CA MET A 611 3.68 -16.03 -52.18
C MET A 611 4.04 -17.50 -52.13
N VAL A 612 5.22 -17.89 -52.61
CA VAL A 612 5.65 -19.29 -52.65
C VAL A 612 6.10 -19.79 -51.27
N GLU A 613 6.89 -19.00 -50.55
CA GLU A 613 7.47 -19.40 -49.26
C GLU A 613 6.47 -19.27 -48.10
N TYR A 614 5.73 -18.16 -48.06
CA TYR A 614 4.85 -17.81 -46.94
C TYR A 614 3.37 -17.78 -47.32
N GLY A 615 2.98 -17.99 -48.57
CA GLY A 615 1.58 -17.95 -49.00
C GLY A 615 0.90 -16.58 -48.86
N PHE A 616 1.66 -15.48 -48.86
CA PHE A 616 1.09 -14.12 -48.76
C PHE A 616 0.64 -13.59 -50.14
N LYS A 617 -0.53 -12.94 -50.17
CA LYS A 617 -1.10 -12.27 -51.34
C LYS A 617 -1.29 -10.78 -51.04
N ASP A 618 -1.42 -9.94 -52.06
CA ASP A 618 -1.50 -8.48 -51.91
C ASP A 618 -2.65 -8.01 -51.00
N PHE A 619 -3.82 -8.67 -51.06
CA PHE A 619 -4.97 -8.36 -50.19
C PHE A 619 -4.72 -8.67 -48.70
N HIS A 620 -3.73 -9.52 -48.37
CA HIS A 620 -3.48 -9.92 -46.99
C HIS A 620 -2.96 -8.78 -46.11
N LEU A 621 -2.34 -7.73 -46.68
CA LEU A 621 -1.84 -6.57 -45.94
C LEU A 621 -2.95 -5.89 -45.14
N TRP A 622 -3.95 -5.33 -45.84
CA TRP A 622 -5.04 -4.58 -45.20
C TRP A 622 -6.00 -5.49 -44.45
N ARG A 623 -6.16 -6.76 -44.87
CA ARG A 623 -6.90 -7.75 -44.10
C ARG A 623 -6.28 -7.97 -42.71
N ASN A 624 -4.96 -8.15 -42.63
CA ASN A 624 -4.28 -8.40 -41.36
C ASN A 624 -4.28 -7.15 -40.45
N VAL A 625 -4.15 -5.94 -41.02
CA VAL A 625 -4.36 -4.68 -40.28
C VAL A 625 -5.78 -4.60 -39.71
N ALA A 626 -6.80 -4.95 -40.50
CA ALA A 626 -8.20 -4.98 -40.05
C ALA A 626 -8.44 -6.04 -38.96
N ILE A 627 -7.77 -7.19 -39.03
CA ILE A 627 -7.82 -8.23 -37.98
C ILE A 627 -7.19 -7.71 -36.68
N ASN A 628 -6.04 -7.04 -36.74
CA ASN A 628 -5.43 -6.41 -35.57
C ASN A 628 -6.35 -5.34 -34.95
N ALA A 629 -7.02 -4.53 -35.78
CA ALA A 629 -8.03 -3.58 -35.31
C ALA A 629 -9.21 -4.29 -34.62
N ALA A 630 -9.67 -5.41 -35.18
CA ALA A 630 -10.73 -6.22 -34.58
C ALA A 630 -10.29 -6.83 -33.24
N PHE A 631 -9.05 -7.31 -33.12
CA PHE A 631 -8.49 -7.79 -31.86
C PHE A 631 -8.42 -6.69 -30.80
N PHE A 632 -7.97 -5.49 -31.17
CA PHE A 632 -7.97 -4.34 -30.28
C PHE A 632 -9.37 -4.05 -29.73
N VAL A 633 -10.39 -4.01 -30.59
CA VAL A 633 -11.80 -3.80 -30.17
C VAL A 633 -12.30 -4.95 -29.29
N PHE A 634 -12.04 -6.20 -29.69
CA PHE A 634 -12.46 -7.38 -28.95
C PHE A 634 -11.88 -7.40 -27.53
N PHE A 635 -10.56 -7.26 -27.39
CA PHE A 635 -9.92 -7.25 -26.08
C PHE A 635 -10.31 -6.02 -25.25
N SER A 636 -10.60 -4.88 -25.89
CA SER A 636 -11.14 -3.70 -25.20
C SER A 636 -12.50 -3.99 -24.56
N ILE A 637 -13.39 -4.69 -25.28
CA ILE A 637 -14.69 -5.14 -24.74
C ILE A 637 -14.47 -6.14 -23.60
N VAL A 638 -13.55 -7.10 -23.77
CA VAL A 638 -13.22 -8.10 -22.75
C VAL A 638 -12.68 -7.45 -21.47
N VAL A 639 -11.77 -6.48 -21.56
CA VAL A 639 -11.26 -5.70 -20.42
C VAL A 639 -12.40 -4.95 -19.74
N THR A 640 -13.26 -4.29 -20.51
CA THR A 640 -14.40 -3.52 -20.01
C THR A 640 -15.39 -4.41 -19.24
N ILE A 641 -15.77 -5.55 -19.81
CA ILE A 641 -16.64 -6.55 -19.16
C ILE A 641 -15.95 -7.16 -17.95
N GLY A 642 -14.66 -7.48 -18.08
CA GLY A 642 -13.83 -8.05 -17.02
C GLY A 642 -13.82 -7.16 -15.79
N MET A 643 -13.50 -5.86 -15.94
CA MET A 643 -13.48 -4.90 -14.83
C MET A 643 -14.86 -4.69 -14.20
N GLU A 644 -15.94 -4.73 -15.00
CA GLU A 644 -17.31 -4.59 -14.50
C GLU A 644 -17.74 -5.81 -13.68
N ARG A 645 -17.51 -7.02 -14.20
CA ARG A 645 -17.93 -8.28 -13.56
C ARG A 645 -17.02 -8.74 -12.44
N PHE A 646 -15.77 -8.26 -12.36
CA PHE A 646 -14.87 -8.65 -11.29
C PHE A 646 -15.45 -8.25 -9.93
N ARG A 647 -15.79 -9.26 -9.14
CA ARG A 647 -16.17 -9.16 -7.73
C ARG A 647 -15.01 -9.74 -6.94
N HIS A 648 -14.42 -8.93 -6.05
CA HIS A 648 -13.48 -9.52 -5.10
C HIS A 648 -14.29 -10.38 -4.11
N SER A 649 -13.77 -11.57 -3.80
CA SER A 649 -14.02 -12.19 -2.49
C SER A 649 -13.70 -11.12 -1.47
N SER A 650 -14.63 -10.80 -0.55
CA SER A 650 -14.45 -9.80 0.52
C SER A 650 -12.98 -9.68 0.90
N GLU A 651 -12.43 -8.46 0.90
CA GLU A 651 -11.14 -8.16 1.55
C GLU A 651 -11.05 -9.08 2.76
N GLN A 652 -10.10 -10.02 2.73
CA GLN A 652 -10.03 -11.10 3.72
C GLN A 652 -10.08 -10.45 5.10
N MET A 653 -11.25 -10.50 5.75
CA MET A 653 -11.45 -9.84 7.03
C MET A 653 -10.38 -10.34 7.97
N ALA A 654 -9.42 -9.48 8.33
CA ALA A 654 -8.26 -9.71 9.19
C ALA A 654 -8.02 -11.19 9.59
N THR A 655 -7.78 -12.08 8.62
CA THR A 655 -7.51 -13.48 8.93
C THR A 655 -6.06 -13.55 9.38
N ILE A 656 -5.84 -13.83 10.65
CA ILE A 656 -4.49 -13.98 11.19
C ILE A 656 -3.97 -15.35 10.75
N PHE A 657 -2.85 -15.34 10.02
CA PHE A 657 -2.16 -16.55 9.61
C PHE A 657 -1.16 -16.99 10.68
N TYR A 658 -1.19 -18.25 11.07
CA TYR A 658 -0.26 -18.85 12.03
C TYR A 658 0.69 -19.82 11.34
N ARG A 659 1.95 -19.86 11.79
CA ARG A 659 2.95 -20.85 11.36
C ARG A 659 2.56 -22.27 11.77
N LYS A 660 2.14 -22.44 13.02
CA LYS A 660 1.51 -23.64 13.57
C LYS A 660 0.29 -23.20 14.36
N LEU A 661 -0.85 -23.83 14.13
CA LEU A 661 -2.02 -23.63 14.98
C LEU A 661 -1.64 -24.04 16.41
N PRO A 662 -1.86 -23.17 17.42
CA PRO A 662 -1.65 -23.53 18.82
C PRO A 662 -2.44 -24.80 19.19
N SER A 663 -1.96 -25.58 20.16
CA SER A 663 -2.63 -26.84 20.58
C SER A 663 -4.10 -26.62 20.99
N TRP A 664 -4.40 -25.49 21.62
CA TRP A 664 -5.75 -25.07 22.01
C TRP A 664 -6.64 -24.60 20.84
N ALA A 665 -6.06 -24.31 19.68
CA ALA A 665 -6.81 -23.93 18.48
C ALA A 665 -7.24 -25.15 17.64
N ASN A 666 -6.64 -26.32 17.87
CA ASN A 666 -7.05 -27.58 17.24
C ASN A 666 -8.30 -28.19 17.91
N THR A 667 -8.64 -27.76 19.13
CA THR A 667 -9.89 -28.08 19.82
C THR A 667 -11.01 -27.14 19.35
N SER A 668 -11.52 -27.37 18.13
CA SER A 668 -12.88 -26.94 17.78
C SER A 668 -13.81 -28.13 17.90
N PRO A 669 -15.00 -27.99 18.51
CA PRO A 669 -15.88 -29.13 18.77
C PRO A 669 -16.51 -29.57 17.46
N THR A 670 -16.22 -30.82 17.05
CA THR A 670 -17.11 -31.58 16.18
C THR A 670 -18.47 -31.71 16.88
N ARG A 671 -19.44 -30.86 16.54
CA ARG A 671 -20.84 -31.06 16.93
C ARG A 671 -21.66 -31.46 15.70
N PRO A 672 -22.34 -32.62 15.71
CA PRO A 672 -23.39 -32.92 14.75
C PRO A 672 -24.64 -32.08 15.08
N ALA A 673 -25.47 -31.86 14.05
CA ALA A 673 -26.74 -31.16 14.16
C ALA A 673 -27.69 -31.91 15.11
N ASP A 674 -28.17 -31.23 16.15
CA ASP A 674 -29.59 -31.05 16.43
C ASP A 674 -29.76 -30.16 17.67
N THR A 675 -30.90 -29.48 17.71
CA THR A 675 -31.38 -28.47 18.64
C THR A 675 -31.16 -28.81 20.11
N GLU A 676 -30.57 -27.90 20.90
CA GLU A 676 -31.03 -27.47 22.24
C GLU A 676 -30.04 -26.46 22.87
N GLU A 677 -30.56 -25.66 23.79
CA GLU A 677 -30.02 -24.42 24.35
C GLU A 677 -28.56 -24.48 24.85
N PRO A 678 -27.79 -23.37 24.79
CA PRO A 678 -26.42 -23.35 25.28
C PRO A 678 -26.41 -23.37 26.82
N GLN A 679 -26.34 -24.56 27.41
CA GLN A 679 -25.74 -24.71 28.74
C GLN A 679 -24.26 -24.34 28.65
N TYR A 680 -23.93 -23.19 29.22
CA TYR A 680 -22.55 -22.76 29.45
C TYR A 680 -21.87 -23.77 30.37
N VAL A 681 -20.88 -24.48 29.84
CA VAL A 681 -19.93 -25.27 30.64
C VAL A 681 -19.16 -24.29 31.50
N THR A 682 -19.57 -24.21 32.76
CA THR A 682 -18.84 -23.66 33.89
C THR A 682 -17.65 -24.58 34.15
N ASP A 683 -16.57 -24.41 33.39
CA ASP A 683 -15.26 -24.94 33.75
C ASP A 683 -14.16 -24.13 33.05
N SER A 684 -14.29 -22.81 33.09
CA SER A 684 -13.10 -21.98 33.23
C SER A 684 -12.50 -22.31 34.58
N LYS A 685 -11.58 -23.28 34.61
CA LYS A 685 -10.46 -23.23 35.57
C LYS A 685 -9.81 -21.88 35.36
N GLU A 686 -10.30 -20.91 36.12
CA GLU A 686 -9.55 -19.75 36.54
C GLU A 686 -8.19 -20.29 36.96
N LEU A 687 -7.16 -20.07 36.14
CA LEU A 687 -5.90 -19.68 36.73
C LEU A 687 -6.20 -18.37 37.44
N ARG A 688 -6.71 -18.48 38.67
CA ARG A 688 -6.45 -17.49 39.70
C ARG A 688 -4.94 -17.24 39.59
N PRO A 689 -4.48 -15.99 39.45
CA PRO A 689 -3.10 -15.72 39.76
C PRO A 689 -2.95 -16.19 41.20
N SER A 690 -2.24 -17.31 41.38
CA SER A 690 -1.72 -17.68 42.68
C SER A 690 -1.08 -16.42 43.22
N SER A 691 -1.53 -15.99 44.39
CA SER A 691 -1.13 -14.79 45.10
C SER A 691 0.36 -14.73 45.46
N ASP A 692 1.21 -15.57 44.86
CA ASP A 692 2.66 -15.63 45.04
C ASP A 692 3.34 -16.23 43.77
N SER A 693 3.14 -15.62 42.59
CA SER A 693 4.09 -15.79 41.50
C SER A 693 4.85 -14.48 41.32
N GLU A 694 5.98 -14.38 42.01
CA GLU A 694 6.97 -13.33 41.84
C GLU A 694 7.09 -12.95 40.35
N MET A 695 6.71 -11.70 40.02
CA MET A 695 7.23 -11.04 38.83
C MET A 695 8.75 -11.19 38.92
N ALA A 696 9.33 -12.07 38.10
CA ALA A 696 10.77 -12.10 37.91
C ALA A 696 11.21 -10.65 37.66
N PRO A 697 12.16 -10.12 38.46
CA PRO A 697 12.29 -8.68 38.60
C PRO A 697 12.59 -8.06 37.24
N ILE A 698 11.89 -6.95 36.98
CA ILE A 698 12.09 -6.04 35.83
C ILE A 698 13.55 -5.54 35.75
N SER A 699 14.41 -5.89 36.72
CA SER A 699 15.85 -5.66 36.83
C SER A 699 16.74 -6.20 35.68
N CYS A 700 16.17 -6.82 34.65
CA CYS A 700 16.92 -7.25 33.45
C CYS A 700 17.15 -6.12 32.43
N LEU A 701 16.39 -5.03 32.49
CA LEU A 701 16.70 -3.79 31.79
C LEU A 701 17.77 -3.08 32.62
N ASN A 702 18.99 -2.94 32.07
CA ASN A 702 20.04 -2.22 32.78
C ASN A 702 19.57 -0.79 32.96
N ASN A 703 19.70 -0.25 34.17
CA ASN A 703 19.41 1.14 34.43
C ASN A 703 20.32 1.97 33.50
N THR A 704 19.73 2.64 32.52
CA THR A 704 20.51 3.57 31.70
C THR A 704 21.06 4.64 32.64
N GLN A 705 22.31 5.05 32.46
CA GLN A 705 22.89 6.16 33.25
C GLN A 705 23.22 7.35 32.34
N ASN A 706 22.89 7.24 31.06
CA ASN A 706 23.33 8.18 30.05
C ASN A 706 22.32 9.29 29.86
N VAL A 707 22.79 10.53 30.00
CA VAL A 707 22.03 11.73 29.68
C VAL A 707 22.29 12.09 28.22
N PHE A 708 21.23 12.16 27.44
CA PHE A 708 21.28 12.63 26.05
C PHE A 708 20.83 14.08 26.01
N ALA A 709 21.69 14.99 25.54
CA ALA A 709 21.44 16.44 25.55
C ALA A 709 21.63 17.05 24.16
N TRP A 710 20.92 18.13 23.86
CA TRP A 710 21.10 18.93 22.66
C TRP A 710 21.11 20.41 23.01
N HIS A 711 21.96 21.16 22.30
CA HIS A 711 22.18 22.57 22.56
C HIS A 711 22.05 23.39 21.26
N GLU A 712 21.19 24.40 21.32
CA GLU A 712 20.96 25.42 20.29
C GLU A 712 20.73 24.87 18.87
N LEU A 713 19.91 23.85 18.74
CA LEU A 713 19.59 23.26 17.44
C LEU A 713 18.84 24.26 16.55
N SER A 714 19.43 24.57 15.39
CA SER A 714 18.78 25.41 14.37
C SER A 714 18.89 24.77 12.99
N LEU A 715 17.79 24.80 12.25
CA LEU A 715 17.65 24.22 10.92
C LEU A 715 16.99 25.23 9.99
N GLU A 716 17.68 25.62 8.92
CA GLU A 716 17.22 26.61 7.95
C GLU A 716 17.07 26.00 6.55
N LEU A 717 15.97 26.30 5.85
CA LEU A 717 15.78 25.92 4.45
C LEU A 717 16.42 26.96 3.52
N ASP A 718 16.72 26.57 2.27
CA ASP A 718 17.30 27.46 1.23
C ASP A 718 16.48 28.76 1.01
N ASP A 719 15.17 28.70 1.29
CA ASP A 719 14.22 29.83 1.26
C ASP A 719 14.28 30.74 2.52
N ARG A 720 15.31 30.66 3.36
CA ARG A 720 15.44 31.35 4.68
C ARG A 720 14.31 31.07 5.68
N ARG A 721 13.61 29.94 5.53
CA ARG A 721 12.59 29.50 6.48
C ARG A 721 13.25 28.68 7.58
N HIS A 722 13.20 29.17 8.82
CA HIS A 722 13.65 28.41 9.99
C HIS A 722 12.63 27.32 10.34
N LEU A 723 13.08 26.07 10.31
CA LEU A 723 12.31 24.91 10.77
C LEU A 723 12.53 24.61 12.25
N LEU A 724 13.72 24.94 12.75
CA LEU A 724 14.11 24.89 14.17
C LEU A 724 14.94 26.13 14.48
N HIS A 725 14.72 26.73 15.65
CA HIS A 725 15.42 27.92 16.08
C HIS A 725 15.86 27.80 17.54
N GLN A 726 17.16 27.60 17.76
CA GLN A 726 17.81 27.55 19.07
C GLN A 726 17.16 26.59 20.09
N VAL A 727 16.69 25.42 19.62
CA VAL A 727 16.05 24.43 20.50
C VAL A 727 17.10 23.74 21.37
N SER A 728 16.92 23.76 22.68
CA SER A 728 17.80 23.12 23.67
C SER A 728 17.00 22.23 24.62
N GLY A 729 17.60 21.15 25.12
CA GLY A 729 16.94 20.21 26.02
C GLY A 729 17.77 18.95 26.30
N TRP A 730 17.26 18.07 27.15
CA TRP A 730 17.93 16.80 27.49
C TRP A 730 16.94 15.68 27.85
N LEU A 731 17.45 14.46 27.94
CA LEU A 731 16.73 13.26 28.35
C LEU A 731 17.48 12.59 29.48
N GLN A 732 16.77 12.39 30.59
CA GLN A 732 17.30 11.71 31.76
C GLN A 732 16.94 10.23 31.75
N PRO A 733 17.81 9.37 32.29
CA PRO A 733 17.49 7.96 32.46
C PRO A 733 16.21 7.68 33.24
N GLY A 734 15.45 6.68 32.76
CA GLY A 734 14.21 6.23 33.39
C GLY A 734 13.06 7.26 33.38
N LYS A 735 13.22 8.36 32.64
CA LYS A 735 12.21 9.40 32.48
C LYS A 735 11.58 9.35 31.09
N MET A 736 10.28 9.62 31.07
CA MET A 736 9.48 9.70 29.84
C MET A 736 9.25 11.17 29.47
N THR A 737 9.79 11.60 28.33
CA THR A 737 9.65 12.98 27.82
C THR A 737 8.71 13.00 26.62
N ALA A 738 7.71 13.89 26.65
CA ALA A 738 6.82 14.15 25.52
C ALA A 738 7.34 15.33 24.68
N LEU A 739 7.35 15.17 23.36
CA LEU A 739 7.55 16.26 22.40
C LEU A 739 6.18 16.63 21.80
N MET A 740 5.73 17.85 22.10
CA MET A 740 4.40 18.35 21.78
C MET A 740 4.47 19.73 21.12
N GLY A 741 3.42 20.11 20.41
CA GLY A 741 3.35 21.36 19.67
C GLY A 741 2.30 21.29 18.57
N MET A 742 1.91 22.43 18.01
CA MET A 742 0.94 22.50 16.92
C MET A 742 1.46 21.80 15.65
N SER A 743 0.56 21.49 14.71
CA SER A 743 0.99 21.05 13.38
C SER A 743 1.86 22.14 12.73
N GLY A 744 2.97 21.75 12.09
CA GLY A 744 3.92 22.72 11.53
C GLY A 744 4.90 23.36 12.54
N ALA A 745 4.84 23.01 13.84
CA ALA A 745 5.76 23.51 14.87
C ALA A 745 7.21 22.96 14.77
N GLY A 746 7.53 22.13 13.77
CA GLY A 746 8.86 21.55 13.61
C GLY A 746 9.12 20.26 14.42
N LYS A 747 8.08 19.61 15.00
CA LYS A 747 8.21 18.32 15.73
C LYS A 747 8.90 17.22 14.91
N VAL A 748 8.41 16.99 13.69
CA VAL A 748 8.98 16.01 12.76
C VAL A 748 10.36 16.45 12.30
N SER A 749 10.59 17.75 12.10
CA SER A 749 11.91 18.30 11.78
C SER A 749 12.91 18.07 12.90
N CYS A 750 12.49 18.21 14.16
CA CYS A 750 13.29 17.93 15.36
C CYS A 750 13.62 16.43 15.46
N ALA A 751 12.62 15.56 15.32
CA ALA A 751 12.81 14.12 15.28
C ALA A 751 13.73 13.68 14.12
N ASN A 752 13.57 14.28 12.93
CA ASN A 752 14.40 14.01 11.77
C ASN A 752 15.81 14.58 11.93
N TYR A 753 15.99 15.71 12.61
CA TYR A 753 17.31 16.24 12.94
C TYR A 753 18.09 15.24 13.80
N TYR A 754 17.44 14.66 14.82
CA TYR A 754 18.03 13.57 15.59
C TYR A 754 18.40 12.40 14.68
N LYS A 755 17.50 11.93 13.81
CA LYS A 755 17.79 10.84 12.83
C LYS A 755 18.96 11.15 11.90
N LEU A 756 19.04 12.36 11.36
CA LEU A 756 20.00 12.76 10.33
C LEU A 756 21.44 12.68 10.87
N HIS A 757 21.64 13.08 12.12
CA HIS A 757 22.93 12.93 12.80
C HIS A 757 23.29 11.47 13.12
N PHE A 758 22.32 10.55 13.13
CA PHE A 758 22.56 9.12 13.40
C PHE A 758 22.79 8.28 12.12
N SER A 759 22.46 8.79 10.92
CA SER A 759 22.48 7.98 9.68
C SER A 759 23.06 8.72 8.47
N ILE A 760 24.38 8.61 8.27
CA ILE A 760 25.20 8.97 7.08
C ILE A 760 24.92 10.35 6.39
N PRO A 761 25.95 11.22 6.28
CA PRO A 761 25.87 12.57 5.68
C PRO A 761 25.51 12.73 4.18
N TRP A 762 25.31 11.68 3.37
CA TRP A 762 25.54 11.80 1.92
C TRP A 762 24.32 11.86 0.97
N LEU A 763 23.08 11.51 1.34
CA LEU A 763 22.02 11.36 0.31
C LEU A 763 20.65 12.05 0.51
N SER A 764 20.55 13.10 1.31
CA SER A 764 19.40 14.03 1.25
C SER A 764 19.76 15.51 1.46
N VAL A 765 21.04 15.86 1.30
CA VAL A 765 21.59 17.20 1.59
C VAL A 765 21.42 18.17 0.40
N SER A 766 20.82 17.78 -0.71
CA SER A 766 20.73 18.65 -1.89
C SER A 766 19.69 19.79 -1.81
N ARG A 767 19.00 20.03 -0.68
CA ARG A 767 18.01 21.12 -0.51
C ARG A 767 17.93 21.75 0.90
N LEU A 768 18.89 21.50 1.78
CA LEU A 768 18.87 22.02 3.15
C LEU A 768 20.13 22.84 3.41
N ALA A 769 19.96 24.16 3.40
CA ALA A 769 20.91 25.13 3.92
C ALA A 769 21.27 24.87 5.39
N ALA A 770 22.46 25.34 5.78
CA ALA A 770 23.05 25.38 7.12
C ALA A 770 22.29 24.74 8.31
N TYR A 771 22.90 23.74 8.93
CA TYR A 771 22.55 23.26 10.27
C TYR A 771 23.54 23.81 11.31
N THR A 772 23.04 24.29 12.46
CA THR A 772 23.87 24.71 13.60
C THR A 772 23.37 24.07 14.90
N GLY A 773 24.23 24.00 15.91
CA GLY A 773 23.98 23.30 17.18
C GLY A 773 24.69 21.94 17.28
N GLY A 774 24.62 21.33 18.46
CA GLY A 774 25.32 20.08 18.78
C GLY A 774 24.47 19.09 19.59
N LEU A 775 24.69 17.80 19.33
CA LEU A 775 24.12 16.69 20.09
C LEU A 775 25.20 16.05 20.96
N TYR A 776 24.87 15.81 22.22
CA TYR A 776 25.81 15.36 23.24
C TYR A 776 25.28 14.13 23.99
N LEU A 777 26.17 13.19 24.27
CA LEU A 777 25.93 12.06 25.17
C LEU A 777 26.89 12.21 26.36
N ASN A 778 26.36 12.42 27.57
CA ASN A 778 27.18 12.68 28.77
C ASN A 778 28.25 13.77 28.55
N GLY A 779 27.90 14.85 27.86
CA GLY A 779 28.81 15.96 27.55
C GLY A 779 29.76 15.75 26.36
N GLN A 780 29.83 14.54 25.76
CA GLN A 780 30.68 14.26 24.59
C GLN A 780 29.86 14.24 23.28
N THR A 781 30.52 14.44 22.14
CA THR A 781 29.87 14.29 20.83
C THR A 781 29.41 12.84 20.58
N LEU A 782 28.45 12.67 19.68
CA LEU A 782 27.86 11.36 19.42
C LEU A 782 28.87 10.36 18.81
N PRO A 783 29.03 9.16 19.39
CA PRO A 783 29.84 8.09 18.79
C PRO A 783 29.22 7.52 17.51
N ALA A 784 30.05 6.94 16.63
CA ALA A 784 29.58 6.33 15.38
C ALA A 784 28.66 5.11 15.64
N SER A 785 28.82 4.45 16.77
CA SER A 785 27.98 3.34 17.24
C SER A 785 26.61 3.77 17.81
N MET A 786 26.25 5.05 17.75
CA MET A 786 24.99 5.57 18.31
C MET A 786 23.76 4.96 17.65
N GLY A 787 23.73 4.86 16.31
CA GLY A 787 22.54 4.41 15.56
C GLY A 787 22.09 2.98 15.87
N ARG A 788 22.96 2.12 16.44
CA ARG A 788 22.57 0.77 16.92
C ARG A 788 22.13 0.72 18.38
N ARG A 789 22.51 1.74 19.18
CA ARG A 789 22.27 1.83 20.62
C ARG A 789 21.03 2.66 20.97
N THR A 790 20.49 3.37 19.98
CA THR A 790 19.18 4.02 20.04
C THR A 790 18.14 3.15 19.34
N GLY A 791 16.92 3.13 19.87
CA GLY A 791 15.76 2.52 19.21
C GLY A 791 14.93 3.61 18.55
N PHE A 792 14.48 3.38 17.32
CA PHE A 792 13.59 4.33 16.63
C PHE A 792 12.34 3.61 16.11
N VAL A 793 11.19 3.94 16.67
CA VAL A 793 9.90 3.42 16.24
C VAL A 793 9.25 4.44 15.30
N HIS A 794 9.12 4.06 14.03
CA HIS A 794 8.49 4.89 13.00
C HIS A 794 6.96 4.99 13.17
N GLN A 795 6.39 6.06 12.63
CA GLN A 795 4.95 6.24 12.52
C GLN A 795 4.28 5.11 11.71
N ASN A 796 4.94 4.65 10.65
CA ASN A 796 4.47 3.50 9.85
C ASN A 796 5.07 2.19 10.36
N ASP A 797 4.24 1.18 10.59
CA ASP A 797 4.67 -0.15 11.06
C ASP A 797 5.23 -1.01 9.91
N ILE A 798 6.45 -0.72 9.48
CA ILE A 798 7.09 -1.43 8.36
C ILE A 798 7.65 -2.75 8.85
N HIS A 799 7.14 -3.88 8.36
CA HIS A 799 7.60 -5.23 8.71
C HIS A 799 7.55 -6.14 7.49
N LEU A 800 8.36 -7.21 7.51
CA LEU A 800 8.28 -8.23 6.47
C LEU A 800 6.98 -9.03 6.63
N ALA A 801 6.11 -8.97 5.63
CA ALA A 801 4.75 -9.53 5.71
C ALA A 801 4.70 -11.03 6.02
N SER A 802 5.71 -11.82 5.61
CA SER A 802 5.78 -13.28 5.81
C SER A 802 6.50 -13.70 7.10
N SER A 803 7.07 -12.75 7.86
CA SER A 803 7.74 -13.01 9.14
C SER A 803 6.71 -13.21 10.25
N THR A 804 7.02 -14.10 11.19
CA THR A 804 6.31 -14.14 12.47
C THR A 804 6.79 -13.04 13.40
N VAL A 805 5.98 -12.72 14.42
CA VAL A 805 6.33 -11.76 15.48
C VAL A 805 7.62 -12.16 16.18
N ARG A 806 7.73 -13.43 16.60
CA ARG A 806 8.92 -13.97 17.27
C ARG A 806 10.16 -13.86 16.40
N GLU A 807 10.08 -14.22 15.12
CA GLU A 807 11.22 -14.14 14.20
C GLU A 807 11.71 -12.71 13.99
N ALA A 808 10.80 -11.73 13.94
CA ALA A 808 11.16 -10.31 13.82
C ALA A 808 11.97 -9.82 15.05
N LEU A 809 11.54 -10.19 16.26
CA LEU A 809 12.25 -9.90 17.51
C LEU A 809 13.62 -10.59 17.56
N GLN A 810 13.67 -11.88 17.20
CA GLN A 810 14.90 -12.66 17.20
C GLN A 810 15.95 -12.11 16.22
N LEU A 811 15.51 -11.66 15.04
CA LEU A 811 16.39 -11.05 14.05
C LEU A 811 17.05 -9.79 14.59
N SER A 812 16.25 -8.89 15.17
CA SER A 812 16.74 -7.65 15.77
C SER A 812 17.75 -7.93 16.89
N ALA A 813 17.40 -8.85 17.81
CA ALA A 813 18.29 -9.25 18.89
C ALA A 813 19.60 -9.87 18.39
N ARG A 814 19.57 -10.64 17.29
CA ARG A 814 20.77 -11.29 16.74
C ARG A 814 21.75 -10.30 16.12
N LEU A 815 21.24 -9.33 15.36
CA LEU A 815 22.04 -8.43 14.54
C LEU A 815 22.46 -7.13 15.26
N ARG A 816 21.64 -6.61 16.19
CA ARG A 816 21.90 -5.34 16.89
C ARG A 816 22.58 -5.48 18.24
N ARG A 817 22.42 -6.61 18.96
CA ARG A 817 23.16 -6.87 20.20
C ARG A 817 24.59 -7.32 19.91
N SER A 818 25.51 -6.93 20.80
CA SER A 818 26.92 -7.33 20.76
C SER A 818 27.10 -8.84 20.53
N GLU A 819 28.15 -9.20 19.79
CA GLU A 819 28.54 -10.61 19.53
C GLU A 819 28.98 -11.34 20.81
N ALA A 820 29.51 -10.60 21.80
CA ALA A 820 29.93 -11.17 23.08
C ALA A 820 28.78 -11.80 23.90
N VAL A 821 27.53 -11.41 23.62
CA VAL A 821 26.35 -11.92 24.32
C VAL A 821 25.96 -13.28 23.74
N PRO A 822 25.89 -14.37 24.55
CA PRO A 822 25.49 -15.68 24.07
C PRO A 822 24.07 -15.71 23.50
N TRP A 823 23.85 -16.53 22.47
CA TRP A 823 22.54 -16.69 21.82
C TRP A 823 21.41 -17.04 22.79
N LYS A 824 21.68 -17.91 23.77
CA LYS A 824 20.69 -18.33 24.78
C LYS A 824 20.17 -17.14 25.60
N GLU A 825 21.04 -16.20 25.96
CA GLU A 825 20.66 -14.99 26.68
C GLU A 825 19.86 -14.04 25.79
N LYS A 826 20.25 -13.89 24.51
CA LYS A 826 19.48 -13.11 23.52
C LYS A 826 18.05 -13.66 23.39
N MET A 827 17.89 -14.99 23.36
CA MET A 827 16.58 -15.64 23.27
C MET A 827 15.75 -15.54 24.54
N HIS A 828 16.37 -15.67 25.72
CA HIS A 828 15.68 -15.45 26.98
C HIS A 828 15.14 -14.02 27.07
N HIS A 829 15.91 -13.03 26.60
CA HIS A 829 15.46 -11.65 26.53
C HIS A 829 14.29 -11.46 25.55
N VAL A 830 14.32 -12.11 24.38
CA VAL A 830 13.18 -12.06 23.44
C VAL A 830 11.91 -12.65 24.06
N GLU A 831 12.01 -13.77 24.77
CA GLU A 831 10.86 -14.38 25.45
C GLU A 831 10.34 -13.49 26.59
N PHE A 832 11.25 -12.84 27.33
CA PHE A 832 10.89 -11.81 28.30
C PHE A 832 10.13 -10.65 27.64
N LEU A 833 10.60 -10.14 26.50
CA LEU A 833 9.92 -9.06 25.77
C LEU A 833 8.52 -9.48 25.28
N ILE A 834 8.35 -10.73 24.81
CA ILE A 834 7.05 -11.25 24.39
C ILE A 834 6.04 -11.21 25.55
N ARG A 835 6.48 -11.53 26.77
CA ARG A 835 5.67 -11.45 27.98
C ARG A 835 5.42 -10.01 28.41
N LEU A 836 6.46 -9.17 28.41
CA LEU A 836 6.37 -7.77 28.80
C LEU A 836 5.42 -6.95 27.92
N LEU A 837 5.42 -7.23 26.61
CA LEU A 837 4.57 -6.58 25.62
C LEU A 837 3.16 -7.21 25.54
N GLU A 838 2.90 -8.27 26.30
CA GLU A 838 1.64 -9.03 26.30
C GLU A 838 1.24 -9.55 24.89
N ILE A 839 2.22 -9.99 24.08
CA ILE A 839 2.04 -10.49 22.70
C ILE A 839 2.25 -12.01 22.56
N GLY A 840 2.09 -12.75 23.66
CA GLY A 840 2.35 -14.20 23.71
C GLY A 840 1.43 -15.03 22.83
N ASP A 841 0.17 -14.64 22.69
CA ASP A 841 -0.86 -15.30 21.88
C ASP A 841 -0.64 -15.16 20.36
N ILE A 842 0.02 -14.06 19.95
CA ILE A 842 0.34 -13.75 18.55
C ILE A 842 1.83 -13.97 18.21
N ALA A 843 2.64 -14.49 19.14
CA ALA A 843 4.09 -14.65 18.92
C ALA A 843 4.44 -15.49 17.67
N GLU A 844 3.62 -16.50 17.35
CA GLU A 844 3.78 -17.38 16.17
C GLU A 844 2.88 -16.98 14.98
N ALA A 845 2.15 -15.86 15.11
CA ALA A 845 1.36 -15.31 14.02
C ALA A 845 2.24 -14.53 13.04
N ILE A 846 1.85 -14.59 11.77
CA ILE A 846 2.46 -13.83 10.68
C ILE A 846 1.98 -12.37 10.77
N ILE A 847 2.92 -11.43 10.63
CA ILE A 847 2.62 -10.00 10.76
C ILE A 847 1.63 -9.54 9.67
N GLY A 848 1.83 -10.01 8.43
CA GLY A 848 0.96 -9.69 7.30
C GLY A 848 1.12 -8.27 6.75
N VAL A 849 0.18 -7.87 5.91
CA VAL A 849 0.08 -6.52 5.33
C VAL A 849 -1.02 -5.73 6.04
N PRO A 850 -0.97 -4.38 6.09
CA PRO A 850 -2.05 -3.59 6.68
C PRO A 850 -3.42 -3.98 6.10
N GLY A 851 -4.36 -4.39 6.96
CA GLY A 851 -5.69 -4.89 6.57
C GLY A 851 -5.82 -6.41 6.49
N ALA A 852 -4.72 -7.15 6.33
CA ALA A 852 -4.68 -8.61 6.32
C ALA A 852 -3.49 -9.13 7.15
N GLY A 853 -3.76 -9.55 8.39
CA GLY A 853 -2.73 -9.96 9.36
C GLY A 853 -3.04 -9.42 10.76
N LEU A 854 -2.02 -8.94 11.46
CA LEU A 854 -2.15 -8.37 12.81
C LEU A 854 -2.88 -7.02 12.83
N ASN A 855 -3.60 -6.76 13.93
CA ASN A 855 -4.26 -5.48 14.17
C ASN A 855 -3.24 -4.35 14.39
N LEU A 856 -3.65 -3.09 14.24
CA LEU A 856 -2.74 -1.95 14.36
C LEU A 856 -2.07 -1.88 15.74
N GLU A 857 -2.83 -2.04 16.83
CA GLU A 857 -2.29 -2.08 18.20
C GLU A 857 -1.21 -3.17 18.34
N GLN A 858 -1.52 -4.38 17.88
CA GLN A 858 -0.59 -5.51 17.91
C GLN A 858 0.67 -5.20 17.08
N ARG A 859 0.52 -4.62 15.89
CA ARG A 859 1.66 -4.20 15.05
C ARG A 859 2.51 -3.13 15.72
N LYS A 860 1.90 -2.17 16.42
CA LYS A 860 2.62 -1.16 17.21
C LYS A 860 3.42 -1.79 18.35
N ARG A 861 2.83 -2.73 19.11
CA ARG A 861 3.56 -3.50 20.14
C ARG A 861 4.74 -4.27 19.53
N VAL A 862 4.56 -4.87 18.35
CA VAL A 862 5.65 -5.56 17.63
C VAL A 862 6.73 -4.58 17.17
N SER A 863 6.39 -3.40 16.65
CA SER A 863 7.35 -2.36 16.28
C SER A 863 8.19 -1.91 17.48
N ILE A 864 7.54 -1.63 18.62
CA ILE A 864 8.22 -1.29 19.88
C ILE A 864 9.12 -2.45 20.34
N GLY A 865 8.61 -3.69 20.30
CA GLY A 865 9.37 -4.86 20.69
C GLY A 865 10.59 -5.12 19.83
N VAL A 866 10.50 -4.92 18.51
CA VAL A 866 11.63 -5.08 17.60
C VAL A 866 12.76 -4.11 17.95
N GLU A 867 12.44 -2.86 18.31
CA GLU A 867 13.43 -1.88 18.79
C GLU A 867 13.98 -2.24 20.16
N LEU A 868 13.14 -2.66 21.11
CA LEU A 868 13.56 -3.09 22.44
C LEU A 868 14.43 -4.37 22.42
N ALA A 869 14.25 -5.25 21.44
CA ALA A 869 15.05 -6.47 21.28
C ALA A 869 16.54 -6.17 21.05
N ALA A 870 16.87 -4.97 20.58
CA ALA A 870 18.25 -4.50 20.47
C ALA A 870 18.88 -4.13 21.82
N LYS A 871 18.07 -3.98 22.88
CA LYS A 871 18.43 -3.43 24.19
C LYS A 871 19.06 -2.02 24.04
N PRO A 872 18.27 -0.99 23.68
CA PRO A 872 18.80 0.35 23.47
C PRO A 872 19.27 0.99 24.80
N ASP A 873 20.57 1.14 24.97
CA ASP A 873 21.20 1.63 26.22
C ASP A 873 21.12 3.16 26.41
N ILE A 874 20.57 3.90 25.44
CA ILE A 874 20.61 5.37 25.40
C ILE A 874 19.19 5.94 25.44
N VAL A 875 18.45 5.85 24.32
CA VAL A 875 17.11 6.43 24.17
C VAL A 875 16.28 5.55 23.24
N LEU A 876 15.00 5.38 23.58
CA LEU A 876 13.97 4.90 22.67
C LEU A 876 13.14 6.09 22.16
N PHE A 877 13.26 6.37 20.87
CA PHE A 877 12.47 7.38 20.17
C PHE A 877 11.21 6.73 19.61
N LEU A 878 10.04 7.29 19.93
CA LEU A 878 8.77 6.87 19.36
C LEU A 878 8.13 8.02 18.60
N ASP A 879 7.89 7.81 17.31
CA ASP A 879 7.22 8.80 16.47
C ASP A 879 5.72 8.51 16.40
N GLU A 880 4.93 9.31 17.12
CA GLU A 880 3.49 9.23 17.25
C GLU A 880 2.96 7.79 17.49
N PRO A 881 3.38 7.11 18.59
CA PRO A 881 3.02 5.71 18.83
C PRO A 881 1.53 5.50 19.09
N THR A 882 0.80 6.56 19.45
CA THR A 882 -0.65 6.55 19.65
C THR A 882 -1.44 6.85 18.37
N SER A 883 -0.76 7.17 17.25
CA SER A 883 -1.42 7.58 16.02
C SER A 883 -2.24 6.44 15.41
N GLY A 884 -3.53 6.74 15.21
CA GLY A 884 -4.46 5.81 14.59
C GLY A 884 -4.97 4.67 15.48
N LEU A 885 -4.60 4.67 16.76
CA LEU A 885 -5.21 3.83 17.80
C LEU A 885 -6.43 4.54 18.40
N ASP A 886 -7.35 3.75 18.95
CA ASP A 886 -8.44 4.24 19.81
C ASP A 886 -7.91 4.61 21.21
N GLY A 887 -8.68 5.39 21.99
CA GLY A 887 -8.23 5.90 23.29
C GLY A 887 -7.75 4.84 24.26
N ASN A 888 -8.42 3.69 24.34
CA ASN A 888 -8.03 2.59 25.22
C ASN A 888 -6.73 1.90 24.75
N SER A 889 -6.62 1.59 23.46
CA SER A 889 -5.39 0.98 22.92
C SER A 889 -4.21 1.95 22.99
N ALA A 890 -4.43 3.25 22.76
CA ALA A 890 -3.43 4.29 22.94
C ALA A 890 -2.96 4.37 24.39
N LEU A 891 -3.89 4.37 25.36
CA LEU A 891 -3.56 4.34 26.79
C LEU A 891 -2.78 3.07 27.16
N SER A 892 -3.15 1.91 26.63
CA SER A 892 -2.43 0.66 26.87
C SER A 892 -0.97 0.73 26.37
N ILE A 893 -0.74 1.32 25.20
CA ILE A 893 0.62 1.58 24.69
C ILE A 893 1.37 2.58 25.58
N VAL A 894 0.72 3.66 26.04
CA VAL A 894 1.34 4.64 26.95
C VAL A 894 1.68 4.02 28.31
N GLN A 895 0.81 3.20 28.88
CA GLN A 895 1.08 2.46 30.12
C GLN A 895 2.23 1.47 29.94
N LEU A 896 2.30 0.79 28.80
CA LEU A 896 3.44 -0.05 28.45
C LEU A 896 4.74 0.78 28.42
N MET A 897 4.72 1.96 27.80
CA MET A 897 5.88 2.86 27.81
C MET A 897 6.23 3.35 29.22
N ARG A 898 5.24 3.63 30.07
CA ARG A 898 5.46 3.99 31.48
C ARG A 898 6.16 2.84 32.23
N ARG A 899 5.67 1.60 32.09
CA ARG A 899 6.31 0.41 32.68
C ARG A 899 7.74 0.24 32.20
N LEU A 900 8.04 0.55 30.93
CA LEU A 900 9.40 0.54 30.39
C LEU A 900 10.27 1.67 30.97
N SER A 901 9.71 2.86 31.16
CA SER A 901 10.41 4.00 31.78
C SER A 901 10.73 3.71 33.24
N ASP A 902 9.78 3.17 34.00
CA ASP A 902 9.96 2.75 35.39
C ASP A 902 11.01 1.62 35.51
N ALA A 903 11.19 0.84 34.45
CA ALA A 903 12.25 -0.16 34.32
C ALA A 903 13.64 0.44 33.98
N GLY A 904 13.77 1.76 33.87
CA GLY A 904 15.02 2.46 33.59
C GLY A 904 15.27 2.80 32.12
N GLN A 905 14.29 2.62 31.22
CA GLN A 905 14.41 3.00 29.80
C GLN A 905 14.13 4.50 29.61
N THR A 906 15.06 5.24 29.01
CA THR A 906 14.80 6.62 28.57
C THR A 906 13.92 6.64 27.32
N ILE A 907 12.81 7.39 27.36
CA ILE A 907 11.85 7.46 26.25
C ILE A 907 11.65 8.92 25.83
N LEU A 908 11.80 9.20 24.53
CA LEU A 908 11.32 10.43 23.89
C LEU A 908 10.21 10.07 22.92
N CYS A 909 9.03 10.64 23.10
CA CYS A 909 7.85 10.34 22.30
C CYS A 909 7.26 11.62 21.71
N THR A 910 7.02 11.65 20.40
CA THR A 910 6.17 12.70 19.79
C THR A 910 4.70 12.35 20.02
N ILE A 911 3.90 13.28 20.52
CA ILE A 911 2.45 13.09 20.67
C ILE A 911 1.71 14.32 20.13
N HIS A 912 0.63 14.06 19.40
CA HIS A 912 -0.12 15.11 18.72
C HIS A 912 -1.20 15.77 19.59
N GLN A 913 -1.87 15.03 20.49
CA GLN A 913 -2.77 15.55 21.53
C GLN A 913 -3.14 14.39 22.47
N PRO A 914 -2.48 14.26 23.63
CA PRO A 914 -2.86 13.25 24.61
C PRO A 914 -4.12 13.65 25.38
N SER A 915 -4.94 12.66 25.72
CA SER A 915 -5.94 12.79 26.80
C SER A 915 -5.27 13.13 28.12
N ALA A 916 -6.02 13.71 29.08
CA ALA A 916 -5.52 14.05 30.40
C ALA A 916 -4.81 12.87 31.10
N GLN A 917 -5.35 11.65 30.99
CA GLN A 917 -4.73 10.46 31.57
C GLN A 917 -3.40 10.07 30.90
N MET A 918 -3.27 10.32 29.60
CA MET A 918 -2.06 9.99 28.85
C MET A 918 -0.94 10.99 29.16
N ILE A 919 -1.23 12.29 29.23
CA ILE A 919 -0.21 13.32 29.52
C ILE A 919 0.32 13.19 30.95
N GLU A 920 -0.52 12.77 31.90
CA GLU A 920 -0.11 12.51 33.29
C GLU A 920 0.91 11.36 33.44
N GLN A 921 1.09 10.51 32.42
CA GLN A 921 2.12 9.44 32.45
C GLN A 921 3.53 9.94 32.13
N PHE A 922 3.65 11.16 31.57
CA PHE A 922 4.92 11.76 31.19
C PHE A 922 5.56 12.50 32.36
N ASP A 923 6.87 12.44 32.45
CA ASP A 923 7.63 13.18 33.46
C ASP A 923 7.95 14.60 33.00
N ASN A 924 8.38 14.76 31.74
CA ASN A 924 8.79 16.03 31.15
C ASN A 924 8.07 16.32 29.83
N LEU A 925 7.94 17.61 29.49
CA LEU A 925 7.38 18.09 28.23
C LEU A 925 8.34 19.04 27.53
N LEU A 926 8.58 18.83 26.23
CA LEU A 926 9.15 19.82 25.31
C LEU A 926 8.02 20.34 24.41
N LEU A 927 7.64 21.61 24.58
CA LEU A 927 6.58 22.25 23.82
C LEU A 927 7.15 23.23 22.78
N LEU A 928 6.78 23.02 21.52
CA LEU A 928 7.22 23.83 20.37
C LEU A 928 6.05 24.58 19.70
N VAL A 929 6.33 25.78 19.20
CA VAL A 929 5.44 26.60 18.36
C VAL A 929 5.98 26.74 16.92
N PRO A 930 5.15 27.14 15.94
CA PRO A 930 5.55 27.39 14.55
C PRO A 930 6.86 28.17 14.41
N GLY A 931 7.70 27.73 13.49
CA GLY A 931 9.09 28.19 13.36
C GLY A 931 10.10 27.42 14.23
N GLY A 932 9.64 26.38 14.95
CA GLY A 932 10.50 25.49 15.73
C GLY A 932 11.14 26.20 16.93
N LYS A 933 10.35 27.03 17.60
CA LYS A 933 10.74 27.79 18.79
C LYS A 933 10.23 27.09 20.05
N THR A 934 11.05 27.01 21.09
CA THR A 934 10.67 26.40 22.37
C THR A 934 9.85 27.38 23.21
N VAL A 935 8.70 26.91 23.71
CA VAL A 935 7.85 27.66 24.66
C VAL A 935 8.06 27.19 26.09
N TYR A 936 8.27 25.88 26.26
CA TYR A 936 8.47 25.29 27.57
C TYR A 936 9.28 24.01 27.46
N PHE A 937 10.22 23.82 28.38
CA PHE A 937 10.90 22.55 28.59
C PHE A 937 11.07 22.31 30.09
N GLY A 938 10.50 21.22 30.60
CA GLY A 938 10.57 20.92 32.04
C GLY A 938 9.58 19.86 32.52
N PRO A 939 9.52 19.63 33.84
CA PRO A 939 8.64 18.63 34.44
C PRO A 939 7.18 19.09 34.43
N LEU A 940 6.25 18.17 34.15
CA LEU A 940 4.81 18.48 34.19
C LEU A 940 4.29 18.69 35.63
N GLY A 941 4.89 18.00 36.60
CA GLY A 941 4.41 17.96 37.99
C GLY A 941 3.20 17.04 38.18
N SER A 942 2.81 16.80 39.44
CA SER A 942 1.61 16.01 39.76
C SER A 942 0.38 16.67 39.12
N GLN A 943 -0.39 15.89 38.35
CA GLN A 943 -1.59 16.38 37.65
C GLN A 943 -1.32 17.57 36.70
N CYS A 944 -0.10 17.68 36.15
CA CYS A 944 0.31 18.78 35.28
C CYS A 944 0.27 20.18 35.93
N GLN A 945 0.26 20.29 37.27
CA GLN A 945 0.12 21.60 37.94
C GLN A 945 1.29 22.54 37.66
N THR A 946 2.54 22.04 37.64
CA THR A 946 3.73 22.89 37.45
C THR A 946 3.71 23.64 36.12
N ILE A 947 3.27 22.98 35.05
CA ILE A 947 3.14 23.62 33.74
C ILE A 947 1.90 24.50 33.65
N ILE A 948 0.77 24.10 34.26
CA ILE A 948 -0.45 24.93 34.30
C ILE A 948 -0.16 26.25 35.02
N ASP A 949 0.55 26.20 36.16
CA ASP A 949 0.92 27.38 36.94
C ASP A 949 1.84 28.33 36.15
N TYR A 950 2.72 27.80 35.29
CA TYR A 950 3.56 28.60 34.40
C TYR A 950 2.71 29.40 33.41
N PHE A 951 1.80 28.74 32.67
CA PHE A 951 0.94 29.41 31.69
C PHE A 951 -0.09 30.34 32.35
N ALA A 952 -0.61 29.97 33.51
CA ALA A 952 -1.60 30.77 34.26
C ALA A 952 -1.05 32.12 34.76
N ARG A 953 0.28 32.30 34.82
CA ARG A 953 0.89 33.62 35.14
C ARG A 953 0.73 34.64 34.02
N TYR A 954 0.65 34.18 32.77
CA TYR A 954 0.64 35.04 31.59
C TYR A 954 -0.72 35.05 30.87
N THR A 955 -1.60 34.06 31.14
CA THR A 955 -2.87 33.85 30.42
C THR A 955 -3.97 33.33 31.35
N ARG A 956 -5.12 32.91 30.79
CA ARG A 956 -6.27 32.37 31.56
C ARG A 956 -5.89 31.12 32.35
N CYS A 957 -6.49 30.87 33.50
CA CYS A 957 -6.29 29.60 34.22
C CYS A 957 -7.00 28.42 33.51
N CYS A 958 -6.41 27.22 33.62
CA CYS A 958 -7.03 25.97 33.17
C CYS A 958 -8.22 25.62 34.06
N ARG A 959 -9.37 25.24 33.48
CA ARG A 959 -10.57 24.84 34.26
C ARG A 959 -10.41 23.42 34.82
N GLU A 960 -11.07 23.12 35.94
CA GLU A 960 -10.95 21.80 36.59
C GLU A 960 -11.37 20.60 35.71
N THR A 961 -12.28 20.83 34.75
CA THR A 961 -12.79 19.83 33.80
C THR A 961 -12.07 19.85 32.45
N GLU A 962 -11.15 20.79 32.23
CA GLU A 962 -10.48 20.98 30.96
C GLU A 962 -9.25 20.07 30.84
N ASN A 963 -9.00 19.54 29.64
CA ASN A 963 -7.82 18.71 29.39
C ASN A 963 -6.56 19.61 29.37
N PRO A 964 -5.55 19.36 30.24
CA PRO A 964 -4.33 20.16 30.26
C PRO A 964 -3.64 20.24 28.90
N ALA A 965 -3.63 19.15 28.12
CA ALA A 965 -2.98 19.11 26.82
C ALA A 965 -3.64 20.03 25.79
N ASP A 966 -4.98 20.09 25.78
CA ASP A 966 -5.74 20.96 24.88
C ASP A 966 -5.57 22.43 25.30
N TYR A 967 -5.64 22.71 26.60
CA TYR A 967 -5.37 24.04 27.16
C TYR A 967 -3.99 24.57 26.75
N LEU A 968 -2.93 23.75 26.85
CA LEU A 968 -1.57 24.15 26.50
C LEU A 968 -1.44 24.52 25.01
N LEU A 969 -2.10 23.78 24.12
CA LEU A 969 -2.06 24.06 22.68
C LEU A 969 -2.90 25.27 22.29
N GLU A 970 -4.06 25.45 22.90
CA GLU A 970 -4.93 26.61 22.64
C GLU A 970 -4.23 27.90 23.07
N VAL A 971 -3.69 27.94 24.29
CA VAL A 971 -2.97 29.10 24.83
C VAL A 971 -1.69 29.38 24.02
N SER A 972 -0.97 28.34 23.59
CA SER A 972 0.22 28.50 22.74
C SER A 972 -0.10 28.97 21.31
N ALA A 973 -1.37 28.93 20.90
CA ALA A 973 -1.84 29.38 19.58
C ALA A 973 -2.29 30.85 19.57
N GLU A 974 -2.54 31.45 20.74
CA GLU A 974 -3.00 32.83 20.84
C GLU A 974 -1.88 33.80 20.37
N PRO A 975 -2.17 34.71 19.42
CA PRO A 975 -1.17 35.60 18.82
C PRO A 975 -0.76 36.77 19.73
N ASP A 976 -1.46 36.97 20.85
CA ASP A 976 -1.29 38.13 21.72
C ASP A 976 0.04 38.12 22.50
N VAL A 977 0.70 36.96 22.63
CA VAL A 977 1.93 36.76 23.42
C VAL A 977 3.02 36.09 22.58
N ASP A 978 4.22 36.69 22.49
CA ASP A 978 5.40 36.03 21.91
C ASP A 978 6.00 35.04 22.89
N TRP A 979 5.45 33.82 22.90
CA TRP A 979 5.84 32.71 23.77
C TRP A 979 7.33 32.39 23.78
N PHE A 980 8.06 32.65 22.70
CA PHE A 980 9.49 32.39 22.64
C PHE A 980 10.29 33.39 23.48
N GLN A 981 9.95 34.68 23.39
CA GLN A 981 10.57 35.71 24.23
C GLN A 981 10.18 35.53 25.70
N THR A 982 8.90 35.22 25.96
CA THR A 982 8.41 34.95 27.33
C THR A 982 9.16 33.78 27.97
N TRP A 983 9.42 32.71 27.21
CA TRP A 983 10.23 31.59 27.69
C TRP A 983 11.66 32.03 28.01
N GLN A 984 12.35 32.75 27.11
CA GLN A 984 13.73 33.19 27.34
C GLN A 984 13.89 34.13 28.57
N GLN A 985 12.88 34.93 28.88
CA GLN A 985 12.87 35.83 30.04
C GLN A 985 12.45 35.14 31.34
N SER A 986 11.94 33.91 31.28
CA SER A 986 11.40 33.20 32.44
C SER A 986 12.49 32.68 33.39
N PRO A 987 12.23 32.61 34.72
CA PRO A 987 13.15 31.98 35.65
C PRO A 987 13.30 30.47 35.39
N GLU A 988 12.27 29.82 34.84
CA GLU A 988 12.29 28.42 34.44
C GLU A 988 13.34 28.16 33.36
N TYR A 989 13.46 29.03 32.36
CA TYR A 989 14.51 28.94 31.33
C TYR A 989 15.91 29.10 31.90
N ALA A 990 16.12 30.06 32.81
CA ALA A 990 17.41 30.22 33.47
C ALA A 990 17.80 28.98 34.30
N SER A 991 16.84 28.33 34.95
CA SER A 991 17.06 27.06 35.67
C SER A 991 17.40 25.91 34.73
N THR A 992 16.71 25.85 33.58
CA THR A 992 16.90 24.86 32.53
C THR A 992 18.28 24.95 31.89
N GLN A 993 18.71 26.18 31.56
CA GLN A 993 20.04 26.42 31.01
C GLN A 993 21.16 26.07 31.99
N LYS A 994 21.00 26.37 33.29
CA LYS A 994 21.96 25.95 34.33
C LYS A 994 22.08 24.42 34.41
N GLN A 995 20.95 23.70 34.37
CA GLN A 995 20.96 22.24 34.37
C GLN A 995 21.58 21.65 33.10
N LEU A 996 21.27 22.23 31.93
CA LEU A 996 21.87 21.81 30.66
C LEU A 996 23.40 22.02 30.67
N GLN A 997 23.87 23.18 31.11
CA GLN A 997 25.31 23.45 31.26
C GLN A 997 25.97 22.46 32.21
N HIS A 998 25.32 22.09 33.32
CA HIS A 998 25.81 21.06 34.21
C HIS A 998 25.96 19.71 33.51
N PHE A 999 24.99 19.26 32.71
CA PHE A 999 25.08 18.01 31.95
C PHE A 999 26.14 18.03 30.83
N LEU A 1000 26.38 19.20 30.24
CA LEU A 1000 27.44 19.38 29.24
C LEU A 1000 28.84 19.37 29.87
N GLN A 1001 28.97 19.84 31.12
CA GLN A 1001 30.24 19.90 31.85
C GLN A 1001 30.56 18.62 32.64
N SER A 1002 29.55 17.85 33.06
CA SER A 1002 29.73 16.63 33.86
C SER A 1002 30.42 15.51 33.05
N GLN A 1003 31.72 15.33 33.25
CA GLN A 1003 32.53 14.24 32.66
C GLN A 1003 32.58 12.97 33.52
N GLU A 1004 31.68 12.78 34.50
CA GLU A 1004 31.80 11.75 35.54
C GLU A 1004 31.69 10.28 35.04
N GLY A 1005 31.51 10.04 33.73
CA GLY A 1005 31.45 8.69 33.12
C GLY A 1005 32.71 8.23 32.37
N ASN A 1006 33.87 8.89 32.55
CA ASN A 1006 35.06 8.76 31.69
C ASN A 1006 35.72 7.35 31.59
N ALA A 1007 35.37 6.36 32.41
CA ALA A 1007 36.10 5.07 32.44
C ALA A 1007 35.39 3.87 31.76
N LEU A 1008 34.07 3.91 31.55
CA LEU A 1008 33.29 2.73 31.07
C LEU A 1008 32.96 2.77 29.57
N PHE A 1009 32.97 3.95 28.94
CA PHE A 1009 32.59 4.11 27.53
C PHE A 1009 33.69 3.73 26.53
N SER A 1010 34.96 3.68 26.96
CA SER A 1010 36.12 3.35 26.12
C SER A 1010 36.26 1.85 25.79
N SER A 1011 35.47 0.97 26.41
CA SER A 1011 35.60 -0.50 26.25
C SER A 1011 34.66 -1.12 25.20
N GLY A 1012 33.71 -0.35 24.65
CA GLY A 1012 32.81 -0.82 23.60
C GLY A 1012 33.35 -0.49 22.21
N SER A 1013 33.49 -1.48 21.32
CA SER A 1013 33.94 -1.22 19.94
C SER A 1013 33.00 -0.21 19.26
N ASP A 1014 33.53 0.91 18.77
CA ASP A 1014 32.78 1.98 18.09
C ASP A 1014 32.36 1.60 16.65
N ARG A 1015 32.14 0.31 16.43
CA ARG A 1015 31.67 -0.23 15.15
C ARG A 1015 30.22 0.19 14.93
N ALA A 1016 29.95 0.65 13.71
CA ALA A 1016 28.61 1.01 13.25
C ALA A 1016 27.62 -0.18 13.32
N TYR A 1017 28.11 -1.42 13.16
CA TYR A 1017 27.31 -2.65 13.24
C TYR A 1017 27.84 -3.58 14.34
N ALA A 1018 26.92 -4.24 15.07
CA ALA A 1018 27.27 -5.12 16.19
C ALA A 1018 27.71 -6.53 15.73
N ALA A 1019 26.96 -7.13 14.80
CA ALA A 1019 27.30 -8.46 14.26
C ALA A 1019 28.42 -8.37 13.21
N SER A 1020 29.27 -9.40 13.16
CA SER A 1020 30.26 -9.56 12.09
C SER A 1020 29.60 -9.67 10.71
N TYR A 1021 30.30 -9.23 9.66
CA TYR A 1021 29.76 -9.21 8.30
C TYR A 1021 29.27 -10.59 7.82
N LEU A 1022 30.01 -11.65 8.16
CA LEU A 1022 29.65 -13.04 7.82
C LEU A 1022 28.37 -13.48 8.53
N GLU A 1023 28.21 -13.14 9.81
CA GLU A 1023 27.01 -13.46 10.58
C GLU A 1023 25.80 -12.67 10.06
N GLN A 1024 25.99 -11.40 9.65
CA GLN A 1024 24.95 -10.62 8.97
C GLN A 1024 24.46 -11.37 7.71
N ILE A 1025 25.37 -11.79 6.83
CA ILE A 1025 25.01 -12.56 5.62
C ILE A 1025 24.27 -13.84 5.99
N ARG A 1026 24.79 -14.63 6.93
CA ARG A 1026 24.18 -15.91 7.32
C ARG A 1026 22.75 -15.74 7.80
N VAL A 1027 22.50 -14.77 8.69
CA VAL A 1027 21.19 -14.56 9.32
C VAL A 1027 20.19 -13.99 8.33
N VAL A 1028 20.59 -12.97 7.56
CA VAL A 1028 19.71 -12.34 6.59
C VAL A 1028 19.38 -13.32 5.46
N THR A 1029 20.33 -14.18 5.07
CA THR A 1029 20.12 -15.26 4.09
C THR A 1029 19.13 -16.31 4.61
N GLN A 1030 19.28 -16.77 5.86
CA GLN A 1030 18.32 -17.69 6.47
C GLN A 1030 16.89 -17.10 6.51
N ARG A 1031 16.76 -15.83 6.86
CA ARG A 1031 15.49 -15.08 6.83
C ARG A 1031 14.90 -15.04 5.42
N ALA A 1032 15.72 -14.69 4.44
CA ALA A 1032 15.27 -14.56 3.05
C ALA A 1032 14.85 -15.91 2.45
N PHE A 1033 15.56 -17.01 2.73
CA PHE A 1033 15.11 -18.35 2.33
C PHE A 1033 13.77 -18.73 2.96
N ALA A 1034 13.58 -18.46 4.26
CA ALA A 1034 12.30 -18.71 4.93
C ALA A 1034 11.17 -17.89 4.30
N ASN A 1035 11.43 -16.64 3.92
CA ASN A 1035 10.47 -15.79 3.22
C ASN A 1035 10.08 -16.36 1.85
N TYR A 1036 11.06 -16.75 1.04
CA TYR A 1036 10.81 -17.34 -0.28
C TYR A 1036 10.03 -18.66 -0.17
N TRP A 1037 10.34 -19.46 0.84
CA TRP A 1037 9.64 -20.72 1.08
C TRP A 1037 8.17 -20.53 1.53
N ARG A 1038 7.87 -19.45 2.25
CA ARG A 1038 6.49 -19.13 2.67
C ARG A 1038 5.69 -18.46 1.56
N ASP A 1039 6.35 -17.72 0.67
CA ASP A 1039 5.71 -17.14 -0.52
C ASP A 1039 5.61 -18.16 -1.65
N SER A 1040 4.70 -19.13 -1.46
CA SER A 1040 4.54 -20.24 -2.40
C SER A 1040 4.09 -19.80 -3.78
N ASP A 1041 3.31 -18.70 -3.92
CA ASP A 1041 2.86 -18.20 -5.22
C ASP A 1041 4.05 -17.72 -6.07
N TYR A 1042 5.08 -17.12 -5.45
CA TYR A 1042 6.27 -16.66 -6.16
C TYR A 1042 7.13 -17.82 -6.69
N VAL A 1043 7.55 -18.74 -5.80
CA VAL A 1043 8.42 -19.87 -6.15
C VAL A 1043 7.75 -20.79 -7.17
N LEU A 1044 6.46 -21.08 -6.93
CA LEU A 1044 5.70 -21.96 -7.81
C LEU A 1044 5.46 -21.33 -9.18
N GLY A 1045 5.15 -20.04 -9.24
CA GLY A 1045 5.00 -19.31 -10.50
C GLY A 1045 6.28 -19.39 -11.35
N LYS A 1046 7.45 -19.28 -10.73
CA LYS A 1046 8.76 -19.38 -11.40
C LYS A 1046 9.03 -20.78 -11.96
N ILE A 1047 8.75 -21.83 -11.17
CA ILE A 1047 8.91 -23.22 -11.61
C ILE A 1047 7.92 -23.54 -12.74
N GLN A 1048 6.65 -23.18 -12.56
CA GLN A 1048 5.62 -23.41 -13.57
C GLN A 1048 5.94 -22.71 -14.88
N LEU A 1049 6.41 -21.47 -14.84
CA LEU A 1049 6.82 -20.75 -16.03
C LEU A 1049 7.93 -21.50 -16.80
N ASN A 1050 8.99 -21.94 -16.11
CA ASN A 1050 10.07 -22.70 -16.75
C ASN A 1050 9.60 -24.06 -17.30
N VAL A 1051 8.74 -24.78 -16.57
CA VAL A 1051 8.13 -26.05 -17.05
C VAL A 1051 7.38 -25.82 -18.35
N TRP A 1052 6.46 -24.86 -18.35
CA TRP A 1052 5.59 -24.63 -19.51
C TRP A 1052 6.36 -24.05 -20.70
N MET A 1053 7.31 -23.14 -20.47
CA MET A 1053 8.16 -22.61 -21.54
C MET A 1053 9.06 -23.68 -22.15
N GLY A 1054 9.68 -24.53 -21.31
CA GLY A 1054 10.53 -25.64 -21.77
C GLY A 1054 9.73 -26.66 -22.57
N LEU A 1055 8.56 -27.08 -22.05
CA LEU A 1055 7.65 -28.00 -22.73
C LEU A 1055 7.14 -27.42 -24.05
N MET A 1056 6.76 -26.14 -24.07
CA MET A 1056 6.28 -25.50 -25.29
C MET A 1056 7.37 -25.41 -26.36
N ASN A 1057 8.59 -24.99 -25.99
CA ASN A 1057 9.71 -24.92 -26.93
C ASN A 1057 10.08 -26.32 -27.44
N GLY A 1058 10.18 -27.30 -26.52
CA GLY A 1058 10.49 -28.70 -26.84
C GLY A 1058 9.45 -29.36 -27.76
N LEU A 1059 8.15 -29.15 -27.51
CA LEU A 1059 7.07 -29.70 -28.35
C LEU A 1059 6.97 -29.04 -29.72
N THR A 1060 7.29 -27.74 -29.80
CA THR A 1060 7.25 -27.03 -31.08
C THR A 1060 8.29 -27.57 -32.05
N PHE A 1061 9.50 -27.84 -31.56
CA PHE A 1061 10.63 -28.33 -32.35
C PHE A 1061 10.89 -29.81 -32.11
N LEU A 1062 9.84 -30.61 -31.95
CA LEU A 1062 9.95 -32.03 -31.60
C LEU A 1062 10.76 -32.81 -32.65
N GLN A 1063 11.88 -33.39 -32.23
CA GLN A 1063 12.74 -34.30 -33.02
C GLN A 1063 13.07 -33.80 -34.45
N LEU A 1064 13.74 -32.65 -34.53
CA LEU A 1064 14.18 -32.07 -35.81
C LEU A 1064 15.19 -32.97 -36.57
N SER A 1065 15.04 -33.08 -37.90
CA SER A 1065 15.95 -33.83 -38.78
C SER A 1065 17.30 -33.10 -38.98
N ASN A 1066 18.19 -33.67 -39.79
CA ASN A 1066 19.48 -33.06 -40.16
C ASN A 1066 19.40 -32.21 -41.45
N ASP A 1067 18.19 -31.83 -41.88
CA ASP A 1067 17.99 -30.98 -43.05
C ASP A 1067 18.39 -29.52 -42.76
N LEU A 1068 18.64 -28.72 -43.81
CA LEU A 1068 19.03 -27.32 -43.68
C LEU A 1068 17.96 -26.48 -42.96
N THR A 1069 16.67 -26.73 -43.24
CA THR A 1069 15.53 -26.06 -42.61
C THR A 1069 15.42 -26.41 -41.13
N ASP A 1070 15.55 -27.70 -40.81
CA ASP A 1070 15.46 -28.21 -39.44
C ASP A 1070 16.68 -27.78 -38.60
N SER A 1071 17.86 -27.68 -39.23
CA SER A 1071 19.06 -27.10 -38.59
C SER A 1071 18.88 -25.64 -38.20
N ARG A 1072 18.15 -24.84 -39.02
CA ARG A 1072 17.75 -23.47 -38.64
C ARG A 1072 16.74 -23.47 -37.49
N GLY A 1073 15.81 -24.43 -37.49
CA GLY A 1073 14.88 -24.66 -36.38
C GLY A 1073 15.59 -24.90 -35.05
N ARG A 1074 16.67 -25.69 -35.05
CA ARG A 1074 17.52 -25.91 -33.86
C ARG A 1074 18.18 -24.64 -33.35
N MET A 1075 18.61 -23.73 -34.23
CA MET A 1075 19.17 -22.43 -33.79
C MET A 1075 18.08 -21.54 -33.18
N PHE A 1076 16.90 -21.51 -33.79
CA PHE A 1076 15.79 -20.70 -33.30
C PHE A 1076 15.24 -21.21 -31.97
N SER A 1077 15.23 -22.52 -31.73
CA SER A 1077 14.86 -23.07 -30.43
C SER A 1077 15.78 -22.60 -29.28
N ILE A 1078 17.08 -22.39 -29.55
CA ILE A 1078 18.01 -21.75 -28.59
C ILE A 1078 17.59 -20.31 -28.32
N PHE A 1079 17.26 -19.55 -29.37
CA PHE A 1079 16.80 -18.17 -29.25
C PHE A 1079 15.52 -18.05 -28.41
N VAL A 1080 14.55 -18.94 -28.61
CA VAL A 1080 13.33 -19.02 -27.77
C VAL A 1080 13.68 -19.25 -26.29
N GLY A 1081 14.74 -20.02 -26.01
CA GLY A 1081 15.26 -20.17 -24.64
C GLY A 1081 15.76 -18.87 -24.03
N VAL A 1082 16.39 -18.00 -24.81
CA VAL A 1082 16.84 -16.67 -24.37
C VAL A 1082 15.66 -15.72 -24.14
N ILE A 1083 14.54 -15.88 -24.85
CA ILE A 1083 13.33 -15.06 -24.61
C ILE A 1083 12.68 -15.36 -23.26
N THR A 1084 12.96 -16.52 -22.66
CA THR A 1084 12.45 -16.84 -21.31
C THR A 1084 12.99 -15.87 -20.25
N GLY A 1085 14.15 -15.26 -20.49
CA GLY A 1085 14.79 -14.33 -19.56
C GLY A 1085 13.96 -13.08 -19.22
N PRO A 1086 13.62 -12.22 -20.19
CA PRO A 1086 12.80 -11.02 -19.96
C PRO A 1086 11.47 -11.33 -19.24
N VAL A 1087 10.84 -12.46 -19.56
CA VAL A 1087 9.58 -12.89 -18.89
C VAL A 1087 9.80 -13.21 -17.41
N LEU A 1088 10.92 -13.85 -17.06
CA LEU A 1088 11.29 -14.12 -15.66
C LEU A 1088 11.60 -12.82 -14.91
N SER A 1089 12.21 -11.83 -15.58
CA SER A 1089 12.51 -10.51 -14.99
C SER A 1089 11.25 -9.78 -14.51
N LEU A 1090 10.13 -9.92 -15.23
CA LEU A 1090 8.82 -9.35 -14.83
C LEU A 1090 8.36 -9.82 -13.44
N GLN A 1091 8.85 -10.96 -12.95
CA GLN A 1091 8.56 -11.48 -11.62
C GLN A 1091 9.57 -11.02 -10.55
N ILE A 1092 10.86 -10.93 -10.91
CA ILE A 1092 11.96 -10.66 -9.98
C ILE A 1092 11.99 -9.18 -9.56
N GLU A 1093 11.83 -8.26 -10.52
CA GLU A 1093 12.00 -6.81 -10.29
C GLU A 1093 11.01 -6.23 -9.26
N PRO A 1094 9.67 -6.47 -9.33
CA PRO A 1094 8.73 -5.87 -8.39
C PRO A 1094 8.97 -6.35 -6.95
N ARG A 1095 9.41 -7.60 -6.79
CA ARG A 1095 9.74 -8.18 -5.48
C ARG A 1095 11.01 -7.54 -4.90
N PHE A 1096 12.04 -7.34 -5.73
CA PHE A 1096 13.28 -6.71 -5.30
C PHE A 1096 13.04 -5.26 -4.85
N ILE A 1097 12.25 -4.49 -5.60
CA ILE A 1097 11.89 -3.10 -5.24
C ILE A 1097 11.15 -3.06 -3.90
N LEU A 1098 10.18 -3.95 -3.66
CA LEU A 1098 9.47 -4.02 -2.38
C LEU A 1098 10.42 -4.27 -1.20
N LEU A 1099 11.38 -5.19 -1.35
CA LEU A 1099 12.36 -5.50 -0.30
C LEU A 1099 13.38 -4.37 -0.11
N ARG A 1100 13.78 -3.70 -1.20
CA ARG A 1100 14.67 -2.53 -1.18
C ARG A 1100 14.02 -1.39 -0.39
N ASP A 1101 12.77 -1.08 -0.68
CA ASP A 1101 12.06 0.03 -0.04
C ASP A 1101 11.88 -0.25 1.47
N GLN A 1102 11.63 -1.51 1.86
CA GLN A 1102 11.63 -1.94 3.26
C GLN A 1102 13.02 -1.80 3.93
N PHE A 1103 14.09 -2.17 3.23
CA PHE A 1103 15.46 -2.03 3.76
C PHE A 1103 15.82 -0.56 3.98
N LEU A 1104 15.57 0.30 2.99
CA LEU A 1104 15.89 1.73 3.05
C LEU A 1104 15.12 2.45 4.15
N SER A 1105 13.82 2.17 4.30
CA SER A 1105 12.93 2.88 5.23
C SER A 1105 13.06 2.48 6.70
N ARG A 1106 13.67 1.33 7.01
CA ARG A 1106 13.75 0.82 8.39
C ARG A 1106 15.11 0.22 8.72
N GLU A 1107 15.54 -0.80 7.98
CA GLU A 1107 16.68 -1.64 8.39
C GLU A 1107 18.02 -0.92 8.24
N ASN A 1108 18.13 -0.03 7.27
CA ASN A 1108 19.29 0.86 7.08
C ASN A 1108 19.33 1.97 8.14
N GLU A 1109 18.18 2.57 8.46
CA GLU A 1109 18.09 3.64 9.48
C GLU A 1109 18.46 3.13 10.87
N SER A 1110 17.95 1.96 11.27
CA SER A 1110 18.27 1.32 12.56
C SER A 1110 19.62 0.58 12.58
N ARG A 1111 20.45 0.72 11.54
CA ARG A 1111 21.77 0.07 11.39
C ARG A 1111 21.76 -1.43 11.69
N VAL A 1112 20.73 -2.14 11.24
CA VAL A 1112 20.58 -3.59 11.51
C VAL A 1112 21.68 -4.38 10.80
N TYR A 1113 21.96 -4.08 9.53
CA TYR A 1113 23.02 -4.68 8.75
C TYR A 1113 23.44 -3.76 7.59
N HIS A 1114 24.61 -4.02 6.99
CA HIS A 1114 25.15 -3.19 5.90
C HIS A 1114 24.42 -3.39 4.56
N TRP A 1115 24.29 -2.35 3.72
CA TRP A 1115 23.56 -2.43 2.45
C TRP A 1115 24.03 -3.55 1.51
N SER A 1116 25.34 -3.83 1.50
CA SER A 1116 25.89 -4.92 0.66
C SER A 1116 25.40 -6.30 1.10
N VAL A 1117 25.06 -6.50 2.37
CA VAL A 1117 24.49 -7.75 2.88
C VAL A 1117 23.11 -7.99 2.30
N PHE A 1118 22.30 -6.94 2.15
CA PHE A 1118 21.00 -7.03 1.47
C PHE A 1118 21.17 -7.48 0.02
N THR A 1119 22.06 -6.82 -0.74
CA THR A 1119 22.29 -7.16 -2.15
C THR A 1119 22.83 -8.57 -2.32
N VAL A 1120 23.84 -8.98 -1.54
CA VAL A 1120 24.40 -10.34 -1.59
C VAL A 1120 23.35 -11.38 -1.22
N THR A 1121 22.55 -11.12 -0.18
CA THR A 1121 21.48 -12.05 0.23
C THR A 1121 20.41 -12.18 -0.85
N ALA A 1122 19.98 -11.07 -1.45
CA ALA A 1122 18.98 -11.07 -2.51
C ALA A 1122 19.44 -11.90 -3.71
N LEU A 1123 20.73 -11.88 -4.05
CA LEU A 1123 21.32 -12.73 -5.08
C LEU A 1123 21.34 -14.22 -4.63
N LEU A 1124 21.90 -14.50 -3.44
CA LEU A 1124 22.11 -15.88 -2.96
C LEU A 1124 20.81 -16.68 -2.82
N VAL A 1125 19.72 -16.03 -2.43
CA VAL A 1125 18.43 -16.71 -2.23
C VAL A 1125 17.76 -17.08 -3.55
N GLU A 1126 18.04 -16.34 -4.63
CA GLU A 1126 17.51 -16.67 -5.95
C GLU A 1126 18.19 -17.90 -6.57
N ILE A 1127 19.49 -18.11 -6.30
CA ILE A 1127 20.33 -19.13 -6.96
C ILE A 1127 19.67 -20.53 -6.96
N PRO A 1128 19.20 -21.10 -5.84
CA PRO A 1128 18.65 -22.45 -5.86
C PRO A 1128 17.37 -22.57 -6.69
N PHE A 1129 16.53 -21.54 -6.68
CA PHE A 1129 15.27 -21.54 -7.42
C PHE A 1129 15.49 -21.27 -8.92
N THR A 1130 16.48 -20.45 -9.27
CA THR A 1130 16.89 -20.25 -10.67
C THR A 1130 17.52 -21.50 -11.25
N LEU A 1131 18.44 -22.14 -10.51
CA LEU A 1131 19.09 -23.37 -10.97
C LEU A 1131 18.10 -24.53 -11.12
N LEU A 1132 17.15 -24.66 -10.18
CA LEU A 1132 16.09 -25.66 -10.31
C LEU A 1132 15.20 -25.40 -11.53
N GLY A 1133 14.83 -24.14 -11.77
CA GLY A 1133 14.08 -23.73 -12.96
C GLY A 1133 14.85 -23.98 -14.25
N GLY A 1134 16.14 -23.65 -14.26
CA GLY A 1134 17.08 -23.86 -15.35
C GLY A 1134 17.20 -25.33 -15.74
N LEU A 1135 17.41 -26.19 -14.76
CA LEU A 1135 17.49 -27.65 -14.92
C LEU A 1135 16.21 -28.20 -15.53
N ILE A 1136 15.05 -27.83 -14.99
CA ILE A 1136 13.75 -28.31 -15.47
C ILE A 1136 13.52 -27.88 -16.92
N TYR A 1137 13.78 -26.61 -17.23
CA TYR A 1137 13.67 -26.11 -18.59
C TYR A 1137 14.62 -26.89 -19.53
N TRP A 1138 15.89 -27.05 -19.16
CA TRP A 1138 16.90 -27.72 -19.98
C TRP A 1138 16.53 -29.17 -20.28
N VAL A 1139 16.05 -29.92 -19.28
CA VAL A 1139 15.62 -31.32 -19.46
C VAL A 1139 14.46 -31.41 -20.46
N LEU A 1140 13.45 -30.56 -20.32
CA LEU A 1140 12.27 -30.56 -21.19
C LEU A 1140 12.62 -30.05 -22.60
N TRP A 1141 13.59 -29.16 -22.73
CA TRP A 1141 13.96 -28.58 -24.02
C TRP A 1141 14.96 -29.47 -24.79
N TYR A 1142 16.11 -29.80 -24.20
CA TYR A 1142 17.24 -30.37 -24.93
C TYR A 1142 16.94 -31.73 -25.58
N TYR A 1143 16.30 -32.63 -24.83
CA TYR A 1143 15.99 -33.97 -25.32
C TYR A 1143 14.78 -34.01 -26.25
N MET A 1144 13.77 -33.16 -26.04
CA MET A 1144 12.58 -33.12 -26.90
C MET A 1144 12.90 -32.58 -28.29
N VAL A 1145 13.80 -31.59 -28.40
CA VAL A 1145 14.20 -31.03 -29.69
C VAL A 1145 15.04 -32.01 -30.53
N GLY A 1146 15.69 -32.98 -29.90
CA GLY A 1146 16.55 -33.95 -30.58
C GLY A 1146 17.96 -33.43 -30.83
N TYR A 1147 18.52 -32.65 -29.89
CA TYR A 1147 19.95 -32.29 -29.91
C TYR A 1147 20.84 -33.52 -29.72
N PHE A 1148 22.14 -33.35 -29.98
CA PHE A 1148 23.12 -34.43 -29.87
C PHE A 1148 23.18 -34.98 -28.44
N THR A 1149 22.95 -36.28 -28.26
CA THR A 1149 22.97 -36.95 -26.95
C THR A 1149 24.38 -37.15 -26.37
N ILE A 1150 25.43 -36.71 -27.07
CA ILE A 1150 26.82 -36.83 -26.64
C ILE A 1150 27.04 -35.98 -25.38
N SER A 1151 27.55 -36.60 -24.31
CA SER A 1151 27.70 -35.98 -22.99
C SER A 1151 28.48 -34.67 -22.98
N THR A 1152 29.49 -34.51 -23.85
CA THR A 1152 30.27 -33.26 -23.95
C THR A 1152 29.42 -32.08 -24.46
N ARG A 1153 28.54 -32.32 -25.44
CA ARG A 1153 27.66 -31.29 -26.00
C ARG A 1153 26.46 -31.01 -25.09
N ALA A 1154 25.90 -32.06 -24.49
CA ALA A 1154 24.81 -31.94 -23.54
C ALA A 1154 25.25 -31.19 -22.27
N GLY A 1155 26.41 -31.55 -21.71
CA GLY A 1155 26.97 -30.89 -20.52
C GLY A 1155 27.31 -29.41 -20.77
N TYR A 1156 27.86 -29.07 -21.94
CA TYR A 1156 28.10 -27.67 -22.31
C TYR A 1156 26.81 -26.85 -22.42
N ALA A 1157 25.79 -27.39 -23.10
CA ALA A 1157 24.50 -26.72 -23.25
C ALA A 1157 23.80 -26.53 -21.90
N PHE A 1158 23.87 -27.54 -21.01
CA PHE A 1158 23.37 -27.45 -19.64
C PHE A 1158 24.05 -26.32 -18.88
N LEU A 1159 25.39 -26.33 -18.82
CA LEU A 1159 26.16 -25.31 -18.10
C LEU A 1159 25.86 -23.89 -18.63
N MET A 1160 25.79 -23.72 -19.95
CA MET A 1160 25.49 -22.42 -20.55
C MET A 1160 24.08 -21.94 -20.22
N TYR A 1161 23.09 -22.83 -20.20
CA TYR A 1161 21.72 -22.44 -19.84
C TYR A 1161 21.61 -22.09 -18.35
N GLU A 1162 22.31 -22.80 -17.46
CA GLU A 1162 22.34 -22.47 -16.03
C GLU A 1162 23.01 -21.11 -15.77
N LEU A 1163 24.16 -20.85 -16.41
CA LEU A 1163 24.82 -19.55 -16.34
C LEU A 1163 23.93 -18.43 -16.88
N TYR A 1164 23.19 -18.70 -17.96
CA TYR A 1164 22.21 -17.76 -18.50
C TYR A 1164 21.05 -17.49 -17.51
N SER A 1165 20.50 -18.51 -16.86
CA SER A 1165 19.44 -18.32 -15.86
C SER A 1165 19.92 -17.50 -14.66
N LEU A 1166 21.18 -17.66 -14.24
CA LEU A 1166 21.78 -16.83 -13.20
C LEU A 1166 22.00 -15.39 -13.68
N PHE A 1167 22.45 -15.21 -14.92
CA PHE A 1167 22.63 -13.90 -15.54
C PHE A 1167 21.31 -13.12 -15.57
N VAL A 1168 20.21 -13.74 -16.02
CA VAL A 1168 18.87 -13.13 -16.05
C VAL A 1168 18.43 -12.65 -14.65
N ALA A 1169 18.61 -13.48 -13.63
CA ALA A 1169 18.23 -13.08 -12.27
C ALA A 1169 19.07 -11.91 -11.77
N SER A 1170 20.37 -11.92 -12.06
CA SER A 1170 21.29 -10.85 -11.65
C SER A 1170 21.04 -9.52 -12.37
N ILE A 1171 20.74 -9.54 -13.68
CA ILE A 1171 20.46 -8.31 -14.44
C ILE A 1171 19.13 -7.69 -14.05
N ALA A 1172 18.10 -8.50 -13.79
CA ALA A 1172 16.81 -8.03 -13.27
C ALA A 1172 16.96 -7.35 -11.90
N GLN A 1173 17.81 -7.89 -11.02
CA GLN A 1173 18.09 -7.25 -9.74
C GLN A 1173 18.91 -5.95 -9.91
N LEU A 1174 19.84 -5.91 -10.86
CA LEU A 1174 20.63 -4.71 -11.17
C LEU A 1174 19.75 -3.56 -11.67
N THR A 1175 18.87 -3.82 -12.64
CA THR A 1175 17.95 -2.81 -13.17
C THR A 1175 16.95 -2.37 -12.09
N ALA A 1176 16.42 -3.29 -11.30
CA ALA A 1176 15.56 -2.96 -10.16
C ALA A 1176 16.28 -2.13 -9.07
N ALA A 1177 17.60 -2.26 -8.93
CA ALA A 1177 18.39 -1.44 -8.00
C ALA A 1177 18.63 -0.02 -8.51
N LEU A 1178 18.82 0.15 -9.83
CA LEU A 1178 19.13 1.43 -10.46
C LEU A 1178 17.89 2.32 -10.62
N PHE A 1179 16.73 1.73 -10.94
CA PHE A 1179 15.53 2.50 -11.25
C PHE A 1179 14.56 2.60 -10.08
N PRO A 1180 13.91 3.76 -9.87
CA PRO A 1180 12.97 3.96 -8.76
C PRO A 1180 11.64 3.26 -9.00
N THR A 1181 11.19 3.15 -10.26
CA THR A 1181 9.88 2.57 -10.63
C THR A 1181 10.06 1.22 -11.33
N VAL A 1182 9.09 0.32 -11.13
CA VAL A 1182 9.04 -1.00 -11.77
C VAL A 1182 9.02 -0.87 -13.30
N LEU A 1183 8.22 0.06 -13.84
CA LEU A 1183 8.10 0.26 -15.29
C LEU A 1183 9.44 0.65 -15.93
N ALA A 1184 10.20 1.55 -15.29
CA ALA A 1184 11.49 1.96 -15.80
C ALA A 1184 12.53 0.83 -15.74
N ALA A 1185 12.50 0.01 -14.68
CA ALA A 1185 13.34 -1.18 -14.58
C ALA A 1185 13.03 -2.17 -15.73
N GLN A 1186 11.75 -2.45 -15.98
CA GLN A 1186 11.32 -3.39 -17.03
C GLN A 1186 11.69 -2.95 -18.45
N VAL A 1187 11.70 -1.65 -18.73
CA VAL A 1187 12.11 -1.13 -20.05
C VAL A 1187 13.64 -1.21 -20.23
N ALA A 1188 14.40 -1.12 -19.14
CA ALA A 1188 15.85 -1.18 -19.16
C ALA A 1188 16.41 -2.61 -19.25
N THR A 1189 15.68 -3.58 -18.71
CA THR A 1189 16.00 -5.02 -18.79
C THR A 1189 15.74 -5.57 -20.20
#